data_AF-A0A1H9DWP5-F1
#
_entry.id   AF-A0A1H9DWP5-F1
#
_cell.length_a   1.000
_cell.length_b   1.000
_cell.length_c   1.000
_cell.angle_alpha   90.00
_cell.angle_beta   90.00
_cell.angle_gamma   90.00
#
_symmetry.space_group_name_H-M   'P 1'
#
loop_
_entity.id
_entity.type
_entity.pdbx_description
1 polymer ?
#
loop_
_entity_poly.entity_id
_entity_poly.type
_entity_poly.pdbx_seq_one_letter_code
_entity_poly.pdbx_strand_id
1 'polypeptide(L)'
;MPDRLILTLLDVPGQPPAGEARVVVEWTDPPGVPPSPLPRSLTVTVPAGRPAVLGPFPDGWTRIAVRVTHPDYAPEAVTLTARPRPGPPTGPPPPVHWDNRGAAVLRTGDDLRLTLELGRIRQAPLAEPPPPGTRPTGEPAGVFFTEGSGLPRRYYRLNVRVPPEPRPRWLNETRIRTLVDTPATTGPTGAGTGSGGPGTGSGPGSGSASGGGGGGAPTSLGDTAQDGWARFSSVETPVALDRTGGFLWLEYGGVSGERPGDPRFLVAVWAPQLTARLTGRALDAVCFFSPSTATLGYPRTTYPFRTGYPYVVTPGGVAAGTIPAQPYVGLGYRYLMTQSCFIQAQHVSRRPAVLVMPIFPAPAEDKDKERNKENARHAWQPFNSQEGMHRLLLEVVHFLHRFGYGRAGSTGAGDDFSAWQGSSAPVGALPPLPRPSWSSPVVERPPELRNVTVAAFSGGLSGAFPLFARPKISLPRYYPPALFGADGFSDVWREWWDVDCDLDAARTGVRTPDYERALLTWFDGRSGDRDRRVRLYHSQFTAGTRPGDQLFAGLAKRRHTVTKGHAPGIAEEWRDPDGRWSAAFYRDGLLLATSRPEGVLPAFPLVTDGGDSGNLAGRAVLTHLFTTAIAFGHASTLRAND
;
A
#
# COMPACT_ATOMS: atom_id res chain seq x y z
N MET A 1 -42.18 -8.12 15.02
CA MET A 1 -40.77 -7.87 14.60
C MET A 1 -40.61 -6.35 14.54
N PRO A 2 -39.46 -5.72 14.22
CA PRO A 2 -39.49 -4.28 14.00
C PRO A 2 -40.30 -3.97 12.73
N ASP A 3 -41.20 -3.00 12.83
CA ASP A 3 -42.17 -2.67 11.77
C ASP A 3 -41.55 -1.75 10.71
N ARG A 4 -40.53 -0.99 11.10
CA ARG A 4 -39.89 0.01 10.23
C ARG A 4 -38.37 -0.04 10.33
N LEU A 5 -37.73 0.41 9.25
CA LEU A 5 -36.29 0.58 9.14
C LEU A 5 -35.98 2.05 8.86
N ILE A 6 -35.33 2.72 9.81
CA ILE A 6 -34.82 4.07 9.67
C ILE A 6 -33.40 4.00 9.09
N LEU A 7 -33.25 4.37 7.82
CA LEU A 7 -31.98 4.37 7.11
C LEU A 7 -31.30 5.75 7.20
N THR A 8 -30.07 5.78 7.68
CA THR A 8 -29.17 6.94 7.65
C THR A 8 -27.99 6.62 6.74
N LEU A 9 -27.68 7.50 5.80
CA LEU A 9 -26.52 7.39 4.92
C LEU A 9 -25.45 8.38 5.37
N LEU A 10 -24.23 7.87 5.56
CA LEU A 10 -23.05 8.66 5.85
C LEU A 10 -21.98 8.37 4.79
N ASP A 11 -21.02 9.23 4.60
CA ASP A 11 -19.78 8.94 3.91
C ASP A 11 -18.66 8.58 4.91
N VAL A 12 -17.50 8.17 4.41
CA VAL A 12 -16.43 7.62 5.28
C VAL A 12 -15.89 8.57 6.38
N PRO A 13 -15.86 9.93 6.30
CA PRO A 13 -15.51 10.79 7.43
C PRO A 13 -16.72 11.02 8.37
N GLY A 14 -17.85 10.35 8.14
CA GLY A 14 -19.07 10.45 8.95
C GLY A 14 -19.98 11.63 8.60
N GLN A 15 -19.84 12.25 7.44
CA GLN A 15 -20.71 13.34 6.97
C GLN A 15 -21.86 12.79 6.13
N PRO A 16 -22.98 13.50 6.01
CA PRO A 16 -23.99 13.11 5.05
C PRO A 16 -23.47 13.20 3.61
N PRO A 17 -23.76 12.21 2.73
CA PRO A 17 -23.38 12.29 1.33
C PRO A 17 -24.08 13.48 0.67
N ALA A 18 -23.34 14.23 -0.16
CA ALA A 18 -23.91 15.34 -0.92
C ALA A 18 -24.74 14.82 -2.10
N GLY A 19 -26.00 15.24 -2.19
CA GLY A 19 -26.92 14.82 -3.25
C GLY A 19 -27.95 13.79 -2.77
N GLU A 20 -28.67 13.20 -3.72
CA GLU A 20 -29.70 12.21 -3.44
C GLU A 20 -29.19 10.79 -3.73
N ALA A 21 -29.54 9.85 -2.85
CA ALA A 21 -29.29 8.43 -3.06
C ALA A 21 -30.58 7.72 -3.48
N ARG A 22 -30.47 6.79 -4.44
CA ARG A 22 -31.56 5.87 -4.76
C ARG A 22 -31.40 4.62 -3.91
N VAL A 23 -32.45 4.28 -3.16
CA VAL A 23 -32.49 3.12 -2.27
C VAL A 23 -33.56 2.15 -2.74
N VAL A 24 -33.18 0.89 -2.93
CA VAL A 24 -34.08 -0.22 -3.23
C VAL A 24 -34.10 -1.17 -2.04
N VAL A 25 -35.28 -1.45 -1.52
CA VAL A 25 -35.50 -2.35 -0.39
C VAL A 25 -36.33 -3.53 -0.85
N GLU A 26 -35.86 -4.74 -0.59
CA GLU A 26 -36.57 -5.99 -0.86
C GLU A 26 -36.71 -6.76 0.45
N TRP A 27 -37.79 -7.51 0.65
CA TRP A 27 -37.95 -8.34 1.84
C TRP A 27 -38.55 -9.71 1.54
N THR A 28 -38.41 -10.60 2.52
CA THR A 28 -38.94 -11.97 2.46
C THR A 28 -39.88 -12.20 3.64
N ASP A 29 -41.11 -12.60 3.31
CA ASP A 29 -42.15 -12.98 4.27
C ASP A 29 -41.71 -14.19 5.12
N PRO A 30 -42.24 -14.36 6.33
CA PRO A 30 -42.03 -15.58 7.11
C PRO A 30 -42.52 -16.83 6.38
N PRO A 31 -41.81 -17.97 6.50
CA PRO A 31 -42.27 -19.24 5.95
C PRO A 31 -43.61 -19.64 6.59
N GLY A 32 -44.56 -20.08 5.76
CA GLY A 32 -45.87 -20.55 6.23
C GLY A 32 -46.92 -19.45 6.44
N VAL A 33 -46.59 -18.17 6.22
CA VAL A 33 -47.57 -17.08 6.20
C VAL A 33 -47.95 -16.78 4.76
N PRO A 34 -49.25 -16.57 4.44
CA PRO A 34 -49.67 -16.13 3.11
C PRO A 34 -48.88 -14.89 2.66
N PRO A 35 -48.51 -14.78 1.37
CA PRO A 35 -47.78 -13.63 0.86
C PRO A 35 -48.48 -12.33 1.27
N SER A 36 -47.71 -11.37 1.78
CA SER A 36 -48.25 -10.05 2.09
C SER A 36 -48.81 -9.41 0.81
N PRO A 37 -49.94 -8.68 0.87
CA PRO A 37 -50.44 -7.91 -0.27
C PRO A 37 -49.53 -6.71 -0.62
N LEU A 38 -48.55 -6.38 0.24
CA LEU A 38 -47.60 -5.32 -0.01
C LEU A 38 -46.60 -5.73 -1.11
N PRO A 39 -46.21 -4.81 -2.02
CA PRO A 39 -45.21 -5.10 -3.04
C PRO A 39 -43.88 -5.46 -2.38
N ARG A 40 -43.28 -6.62 -2.72
CA ARG A 40 -42.02 -7.13 -2.10
C ARG A 40 -40.76 -6.29 -2.36
N SER A 41 -40.92 -5.14 -3.01
CA SER A 41 -39.85 -4.19 -3.29
C SER A 41 -40.37 -2.77 -3.16
N LEU A 42 -39.56 -1.91 -2.56
CA LEU A 42 -39.80 -0.48 -2.43
C LEU A 42 -38.58 0.28 -2.97
N THR A 43 -38.80 1.29 -3.81
CA THR A 43 -37.75 2.22 -4.23
C THR A 43 -38.02 3.59 -3.62
N VAL A 44 -37.03 4.16 -2.93
CA VAL A 44 -37.11 5.48 -2.29
C VAL A 44 -35.90 6.32 -2.69
N THR A 45 -36.10 7.62 -2.87
CA THR A 45 -35.02 8.60 -2.98
C THR A 45 -34.75 9.19 -1.61
N VAL A 46 -33.50 9.11 -1.16
CA VAL A 46 -33.07 9.60 0.16
C VAL A 46 -32.26 10.89 -0.04
N PRO A 47 -32.75 12.04 0.44
CA PRO A 47 -32.02 13.29 0.33
C PRO A 47 -30.87 13.38 1.34
N ALA A 48 -29.83 14.13 0.99
CA ALA A 48 -28.67 14.38 1.84
C ALA A 48 -29.07 14.80 3.27
N GLY A 49 -28.47 14.16 4.26
CA GLY A 49 -28.59 14.53 5.68
C GLY A 49 -29.93 14.22 6.34
N ARG A 50 -30.86 13.54 5.65
CA ARG A 50 -32.16 13.16 6.24
C ARG A 50 -32.32 11.64 6.27
N PRO A 51 -32.61 11.06 7.45
CA PRO A 51 -32.95 9.65 7.52
C PRO A 51 -34.22 9.34 6.71
N ALA A 52 -34.25 8.17 6.08
CA ALA A 52 -35.43 7.65 5.39
C ALA A 52 -36.13 6.59 6.24
N VAL A 53 -37.45 6.67 6.34
CA VAL A 53 -38.26 5.63 6.99
C VAL A 53 -38.74 4.66 5.93
N LEU A 54 -38.32 3.40 6.04
CA LEU A 54 -38.64 2.33 5.12
C LEU A 54 -39.62 1.36 5.81
N GLY A 55 -40.68 0.97 5.11
CA GLY A 55 -41.76 0.12 5.64
C GLY A 55 -43.15 0.77 5.58
N PRO A 56 -44.15 0.19 6.25
CA PRO A 56 -44.05 -0.94 7.17
C PRO A 56 -43.65 -2.26 6.50
N PHE A 57 -42.96 -3.12 7.23
CA PHE A 57 -42.66 -4.50 6.80
C PHE A 57 -43.66 -5.49 7.41
N PRO A 58 -43.92 -6.63 6.74
CA PRO A 58 -44.76 -7.67 7.33
C PRO A 58 -44.13 -8.20 8.61
N ASP A 59 -45.00 -8.47 9.57
CA ASP A 59 -44.61 -9.03 10.85
C ASP A 59 -43.93 -10.39 10.66
N GLY A 60 -42.81 -10.60 11.34
CA GLY A 60 -42.05 -11.85 11.23
C GLY A 60 -41.17 -12.00 9.98
N TRP A 61 -40.88 -10.91 9.24
CA TRP A 61 -39.93 -10.94 8.13
C TRP A 61 -38.64 -11.71 8.47
N THR A 62 -38.10 -12.43 7.50
CA THR A 62 -36.87 -13.23 7.67
C THR A 62 -35.64 -12.58 7.07
N ARG A 63 -35.85 -11.76 6.02
CA ARG A 63 -34.81 -11.06 5.30
C ARG A 63 -35.29 -9.69 4.84
N ILE A 64 -34.44 -8.67 4.99
CA ILE A 64 -34.56 -7.36 4.33
C ILE A 64 -33.23 -7.07 3.61
N ALA A 65 -33.27 -6.85 2.31
CA ALA A 65 -32.12 -6.45 1.51
C ALA A 65 -32.26 -4.99 1.11
N VAL A 66 -31.28 -4.17 1.48
CA VAL A 66 -31.20 -2.75 1.13
C VAL A 66 -30.05 -2.57 0.14
N ARG A 67 -30.33 -1.97 -1.01
CA ARG A 67 -29.34 -1.59 -2.03
C ARG A 67 -29.36 -0.08 -2.19
N VAL A 68 -28.20 0.54 -2.17
CA VAL A 68 -28.03 2.00 -2.28
C VAL A 68 -27.15 2.32 -3.47
N THR A 69 -27.68 3.15 -4.36
CA THR A 69 -26.93 3.73 -5.48
C THR A 69 -26.84 5.23 -5.28
N HIS A 70 -25.64 5.78 -5.40
CA HIS A 70 -25.40 7.22 -5.33
C HIS A 70 -24.44 7.65 -6.45
N PRO A 71 -24.61 8.83 -7.07
CA PRO A 71 -23.76 9.27 -8.17
C PRO A 71 -22.26 9.36 -7.83
N ASP A 72 -21.94 9.61 -6.56
CA ASP A 72 -20.59 9.84 -6.08
C ASP A 72 -19.90 8.64 -5.39
N TYR A 73 -20.65 7.61 -4.99
CA TYR A 73 -20.12 6.51 -4.17
C TYR A 73 -20.23 5.17 -4.90
N ALA A 74 -19.42 4.20 -4.48
CA ALA A 74 -19.59 2.83 -4.91
C ALA A 74 -20.99 2.33 -4.51
N PRO A 75 -21.67 1.53 -5.34
CA PRO A 75 -22.92 0.91 -4.95
C PRO A 75 -22.76 0.07 -3.68
N GLU A 76 -23.69 0.25 -2.74
CA GLU A 76 -23.68 -0.46 -1.47
C GLU A 76 -24.89 -1.37 -1.33
N ALA A 77 -24.71 -2.46 -0.59
CA ALA A 77 -25.78 -3.37 -0.25
C ALA A 77 -25.61 -3.91 1.16
N VAL A 78 -26.72 -4.10 1.86
CA VAL A 78 -26.77 -4.75 3.16
C VAL A 78 -28.01 -5.64 3.25
N THR A 79 -27.83 -6.88 3.67
CA THR A 79 -28.89 -7.82 3.97
C THR A 79 -29.03 -7.97 5.48
N LEU A 80 -30.18 -7.57 6.01
CA LEU A 80 -30.60 -7.88 7.37
C LEU A 80 -31.29 -9.24 7.39
N THR A 81 -30.90 -10.11 8.30
CA THR A 81 -31.51 -11.43 8.50
C THR A 81 -31.96 -11.56 9.95
N ALA A 82 -33.21 -11.97 10.15
CA ALA A 82 -33.72 -12.30 11.46
C ALA A 82 -34.09 -13.77 11.48
N ARG A 83 -33.61 -14.51 12.49
CA ARG A 83 -33.96 -15.93 12.62
C ARG A 83 -35.40 -16.05 13.12
N PRO A 84 -36.26 -16.84 12.45
CA PRO A 84 -37.58 -17.16 12.98
C PRO A 84 -37.43 -17.77 14.36
N ARG A 85 -38.22 -17.30 15.33
CA ARG A 85 -38.29 -17.93 16.64
C ARG A 85 -39.22 -19.15 16.54
N PRO A 86 -38.80 -20.34 16.98
CA PRO A 86 -39.73 -21.45 17.16
C PRO A 86 -40.65 -21.14 18.35
N GLY A 87 -41.97 -21.15 18.13
CA GLY A 87 -42.98 -21.01 19.18
C GLY A 87 -43.65 -19.63 19.27
N PRO A 88 -44.54 -19.43 20.26
CA PRO A 88 -45.32 -18.20 20.41
C PRO A 88 -44.42 -16.96 20.66
N PRO A 89 -44.89 -15.75 20.31
CA PRO A 89 -44.13 -14.49 20.36
C PRO A 89 -43.87 -13.96 21.79
N THR A 90 -43.72 -14.85 22.77
CA THR A 90 -43.48 -14.48 24.17
C THR A 90 -41.98 -14.33 24.45
N GLY A 91 -41.47 -13.09 24.42
CA GLY A 91 -40.12 -12.73 24.86
C GLY A 91 -39.45 -11.68 23.96
N PRO A 92 -38.17 -11.36 24.19
CA PRO A 92 -37.48 -10.33 23.41
C PRO A 92 -37.45 -10.70 21.92
N PRO A 93 -37.50 -9.69 21.01
CA PRO A 93 -37.40 -9.93 19.58
C PRO A 93 -36.06 -10.61 19.26
N PRO A 94 -36.01 -11.50 18.25
CA PRO A 94 -34.77 -12.18 17.90
C PRO A 94 -33.69 -11.17 17.45
N PRO A 95 -32.41 -11.52 17.65
CA PRO A 95 -31.32 -10.70 17.16
C PRO A 95 -31.38 -10.58 15.64
N VAL A 96 -31.05 -9.39 15.15
CA VAL A 96 -30.91 -9.12 13.72
C VAL A 96 -29.44 -9.16 13.38
N HIS A 97 -29.15 -9.88 12.30
CA HIS A 97 -27.83 -10.12 11.75
C HIS A 97 -27.69 -9.39 10.43
N TRP A 98 -26.50 -8.90 10.08
CA TRP A 98 -26.27 -8.24 8.78
C TRP A 98 -24.93 -8.60 8.15
N ASP A 99 -24.85 -8.48 6.82
CA ASP A 99 -23.72 -8.96 6.00
C ASP A 99 -22.77 -7.85 5.51
N ASN A 100 -22.97 -6.58 5.89
CA ASN A 100 -22.09 -5.48 5.51
C ASN A 100 -21.50 -4.80 6.76
N ARG A 101 -20.19 -4.91 6.99
CA ARG A 101 -19.55 -4.29 8.18
C ARG A 101 -19.40 -2.76 8.08
N GLY A 102 -19.63 -2.16 6.91
CA GLY A 102 -19.83 -0.72 6.76
C GLY A 102 -21.22 -0.26 7.22
N ALA A 103 -22.05 -1.18 7.72
CA ALA A 103 -23.35 -0.89 8.30
C ALA A 103 -23.36 -1.08 9.82
N ALA A 104 -24.04 -0.17 10.52
CA ALA A 104 -24.38 -0.29 11.93
C ALA A 104 -25.91 -0.43 12.07
N VAL A 105 -26.35 -1.47 12.79
CA VAL A 105 -27.77 -1.72 13.05
C VAL A 105 -28.03 -1.61 14.55
N LEU A 106 -28.96 -0.73 14.92
CA LEU A 106 -29.37 -0.50 16.30
C LEU A 106 -30.89 -0.65 16.40
N ARG A 107 -31.38 -1.36 17.42
CA ARG A 107 -32.81 -1.43 17.71
C ARG A 107 -33.19 -0.25 18.61
N THR A 108 -34.25 0.48 18.26
CA THR A 108 -34.78 1.60 19.06
C THR A 108 -36.29 1.45 19.16
N GLY A 109 -36.78 0.85 20.25
CA GLY A 109 -38.19 0.44 20.36
C GLY A 109 -38.54 -0.59 19.28
N ASP A 110 -39.61 -0.31 18.53
CA ASP A 110 -40.10 -1.13 17.43
C ASP A 110 -39.41 -0.84 16.09
N ASP A 111 -38.46 0.10 16.06
CA ASP A 111 -37.71 0.45 14.85
C ASP A 111 -36.32 -0.19 14.84
N LEU A 112 -35.84 -0.50 13.63
CA LEU A 112 -34.42 -0.68 13.37
C LEU A 112 -33.85 0.62 12.81
N ARG A 113 -32.73 1.06 13.36
CA ARG A 113 -31.89 2.13 12.81
C ARG A 113 -30.72 1.50 12.09
N LEU A 114 -30.67 1.65 10.78
CA LEU A 114 -29.56 1.24 9.93
C LEU A 114 -28.77 2.49 9.53
N THR A 115 -27.51 2.57 9.95
CA THR A 115 -26.56 3.55 9.42
C THR A 115 -25.66 2.83 8.43
N LEU A 116 -25.54 3.36 7.22
CA LEU A 116 -24.70 2.80 6.16
C LEU A 116 -23.68 3.84 5.73
N GLU A 117 -22.40 3.49 5.85
CA GLU A 117 -21.29 4.30 5.36
C GLU A 117 -21.03 3.98 3.88
N LEU A 118 -21.01 5.02 3.04
CA LEU A 118 -20.80 4.95 1.61
C LEU A 118 -19.33 5.25 1.29
N GLY A 119 -18.65 4.28 0.67
CA GLY A 119 -17.27 4.41 0.22
C GLY A 119 -17.14 4.84 -1.23
N ARG A 120 -16.00 5.43 -1.59
CA ARG A 120 -15.62 5.80 -2.97
C ARG A 120 -14.62 4.85 -3.58
N ILE A 121 -14.30 3.80 -2.83
CA ILE A 121 -13.42 2.73 -3.25
C ILE A 121 -14.23 1.51 -3.61
N ARG A 122 -13.83 0.87 -4.71
CA ARG A 122 -14.22 -0.49 -5.04
C ARG A 122 -13.00 -1.27 -5.51
N GLN A 123 -13.13 -2.60 -5.59
CA GLN A 123 -12.12 -3.40 -6.29
C GLN A 123 -12.07 -2.99 -7.76
N ALA A 124 -10.86 -2.80 -8.28
CA ALA A 124 -10.66 -2.45 -9.68
C ALA A 124 -11.06 -3.63 -10.58
N PRO A 125 -11.83 -3.39 -11.65
CA PRO A 125 -12.07 -4.42 -12.65
C PRO A 125 -10.80 -4.58 -13.48
N LEU A 126 -10.08 -5.66 -13.22
CA LEU A 126 -8.96 -6.12 -14.04
C LEU A 126 -9.51 -7.15 -15.01
N ALA A 127 -9.33 -6.91 -16.30
CA ALA A 127 -9.65 -7.86 -17.35
C ALA A 127 -8.39 -8.63 -17.76
N GLU A 128 -8.56 -9.89 -18.14
CA GLU A 128 -7.53 -10.60 -18.90
C GLU A 128 -7.28 -9.87 -20.23
N PRO A 129 -6.01 -9.83 -20.70
CA PRO A 129 -5.73 -9.26 -22.00
C PRO A 129 -6.50 -10.03 -23.07
N PRO A 130 -7.11 -9.34 -24.04
CA PRO A 130 -7.83 -10.01 -25.10
C PRO A 130 -6.83 -10.86 -25.92
N PRO A 131 -7.25 -12.01 -26.49
CA PRO A 131 -6.34 -12.91 -27.20
C PRO A 131 -5.54 -12.17 -28.29
N PRO A 132 -4.26 -12.53 -28.54
CA PRO A 132 -3.48 -11.91 -29.59
C PRO A 132 -4.25 -11.84 -30.92
N GLY A 133 -4.38 -10.65 -31.50
CA GLY A 133 -5.12 -10.42 -32.75
C GLY A 133 -6.59 -10.00 -32.61
N THR A 134 -7.14 -9.94 -31.39
CA THR A 134 -8.47 -9.34 -31.18
C THR A 134 -8.39 -7.82 -31.11
N ARG A 135 -9.24 -7.14 -31.88
CA ARG A 135 -9.38 -5.68 -31.86
C ARG A 135 -10.29 -5.27 -30.69
N PRO A 136 -9.92 -4.29 -29.86
CA PRO A 136 -10.87 -3.64 -28.97
C PRO A 136 -11.98 -2.99 -29.79
N THR A 137 -13.24 -3.32 -29.51
CA THR A 137 -14.39 -2.65 -30.13
C THR A 137 -14.47 -1.21 -29.63
N GLY A 138 -14.30 -0.21 -30.51
CA GLY A 138 -14.58 1.20 -30.21
C GLY A 138 -13.43 2.21 -30.35
N GLU A 139 -12.21 1.79 -30.69
CA GLU A 139 -11.10 2.73 -30.93
C GLU A 139 -10.83 2.98 -32.43
N PRO A 140 -10.53 4.24 -32.85
CA PRO A 140 -10.13 4.52 -34.23
C PRO A 140 -8.75 3.90 -34.55
N ALA A 141 -8.59 3.43 -35.79
CA ALA A 141 -7.45 2.63 -36.25
C ALA A 141 -6.08 3.35 -36.09
N GLY A 142 -5.10 2.65 -35.50
CA GLY A 142 -3.72 3.13 -35.40
C GLY A 142 -2.69 2.04 -35.06
N VAL A 143 -1.88 1.69 -36.06
CA VAL A 143 -0.57 1.01 -36.06
C VAL A 143 -0.51 -0.50 -35.69
N PHE A 144 -0.27 -1.31 -36.72
CA PHE A 144 0.24 -2.68 -36.64
C PHE A 144 1.75 -2.69 -36.92
N PHE A 145 2.51 -3.57 -36.27
CA PHE A 145 3.89 -3.86 -36.66
C PHE A 145 4.06 -5.32 -37.05
N THR A 146 4.88 -5.54 -38.08
CA THR A 146 5.27 -6.81 -38.69
C THR A 146 6.53 -7.35 -38.02
N GLU A 147 6.53 -8.61 -37.57
CA GLU A 147 7.78 -9.28 -37.14
C GLU A 147 8.74 -9.44 -38.32
N GLY A 148 9.95 -8.89 -38.19
CA GLY A 148 11.07 -9.16 -39.11
C GLY A 148 11.77 -10.47 -38.73
N SER A 149 11.95 -11.35 -39.71
CA SER A 149 12.73 -12.59 -39.59
C SER A 149 14.24 -12.30 -39.56
N GLY A 150 15.01 -13.03 -38.73
CA GLY A 150 16.45 -13.18 -38.93
C GLY A 150 17.40 -12.80 -37.78
N LEU A 151 16.94 -12.37 -36.60
CA LEU A 151 17.83 -12.17 -35.44
C LEU A 151 17.73 -13.33 -34.44
N PRO A 152 18.85 -13.81 -33.88
CA PRO A 152 18.83 -14.87 -32.86
C PRO A 152 18.14 -14.34 -31.60
N ARG A 153 17.06 -15.01 -31.23
CA ARG A 153 16.28 -14.74 -30.02
C ARG A 153 17.16 -14.98 -28.78
N ARG A 154 17.64 -13.91 -28.16
CA ARG A 154 18.17 -13.97 -26.79
C ARG A 154 16.99 -13.96 -25.83
N TYR A 155 16.66 -15.12 -25.28
CA TYR A 155 15.63 -15.25 -24.25
C TYR A 155 16.25 -15.08 -22.87
N TYR A 156 15.72 -14.18 -22.05
CA TYR A 156 15.72 -14.37 -20.60
C TYR A 156 14.56 -15.32 -20.28
N ARG A 157 14.89 -16.52 -19.80
CA ARG A 157 13.93 -17.60 -19.54
C ARG A 157 13.21 -17.38 -18.20
N LEU A 158 12.18 -16.53 -18.21
CA LEU A 158 11.14 -16.44 -17.17
C LEU A 158 9.78 -16.65 -17.85
N ASN A 159 9.55 -17.88 -18.33
CA ASN A 159 8.31 -18.30 -18.99
C ASN A 159 8.26 -19.84 -19.08
N VAL A 160 7.58 -20.47 -18.13
CA VAL A 160 6.91 -21.75 -18.38
C VAL A 160 5.45 -21.51 -18.02
N ARG A 161 4.53 -21.85 -18.94
CA ARG A 161 3.14 -22.18 -18.58
C ARG A 161 3.26 -23.31 -17.56
N VAL A 162 3.17 -22.97 -16.28
CA VAL A 162 3.00 -24.00 -15.26
C VAL A 162 1.66 -24.67 -15.62
N PRO A 163 1.60 -26.01 -15.70
CA PRO A 163 0.34 -26.74 -15.53
C PRO A 163 -0.38 -26.24 -14.26
N PRO A 164 -1.63 -26.65 -13.96
CA PRO A 164 -2.17 -26.39 -12.63
C PRO A 164 -1.23 -27.04 -11.61
N GLU A 165 -0.40 -26.19 -11.00
CA GLU A 165 0.72 -26.42 -10.08
C GLU A 165 2.12 -26.84 -10.58
N PRO A 166 3.18 -26.40 -9.85
CA PRO A 166 3.14 -25.54 -8.66
C PRO A 166 3.54 -24.08 -8.95
N ARG A 167 2.88 -23.19 -8.22
CA ARG A 167 3.01 -21.73 -8.15
C ARG A 167 4.44 -21.21 -8.40
N PRO A 168 4.63 -20.04 -9.05
CA PRO A 168 5.94 -19.40 -9.21
C PRO A 168 6.76 -19.41 -7.91
N ARG A 169 8.00 -19.94 -7.94
CA ARG A 169 8.81 -20.18 -6.72
C ARG A 169 9.01 -18.97 -5.81
N TRP A 170 9.06 -17.76 -6.36
CA TRP A 170 9.22 -16.52 -5.59
C TRP A 170 7.99 -16.20 -4.71
N LEU A 171 6.86 -16.88 -4.94
CA LEU A 171 5.64 -16.81 -4.13
C LEU A 171 5.66 -17.72 -2.91
N ASN A 172 6.31 -18.87 -3.03
CA ASN A 172 6.24 -19.92 -2.02
C ASN A 172 7.27 -19.67 -0.90
N GLU A 173 8.45 -19.14 -1.23
CA GLU A 173 9.47 -18.78 -0.25
C GLU A 173 10.56 -17.89 -0.89
N THR A 174 10.68 -16.63 -0.44
CA THR A 174 11.81 -15.75 -0.80
C THR A 174 12.64 -15.51 0.45
N ARG A 175 13.96 -15.71 0.39
CA ARG A 175 14.86 -15.34 1.49
C ARG A 175 15.21 -13.87 1.39
N ILE A 176 14.91 -13.13 2.45
CA ILE A 176 15.12 -11.68 2.51
C ILE A 176 16.17 -11.42 3.56
N ARG A 177 17.26 -10.78 3.11
CA ARG A 177 18.38 -10.40 3.95
C ARG A 177 18.13 -8.98 4.45
N THR A 178 17.97 -8.82 5.76
CA THR A 178 17.71 -7.51 6.38
C THR A 178 18.91 -7.06 7.18
N LEU A 179 19.24 -5.77 7.11
CA LEU A 179 20.25 -5.15 7.96
C LEU A 179 19.73 -5.09 9.39
N VAL A 180 20.52 -5.57 10.34
CA VAL A 180 20.25 -5.45 11.77
C VAL A 180 21.37 -4.63 12.41
N ASP A 181 21.01 -3.77 13.35
CA ASP A 181 21.99 -3.03 14.15
C ASP A 181 22.80 -4.04 14.97
N THR A 182 24.11 -4.01 14.83
CA THR A 182 24.98 -4.86 15.65
C THR A 182 24.91 -4.36 17.10
N PRO A 183 24.56 -5.20 18.08
CA PRO A 183 24.57 -4.79 19.48
C PRO A 183 25.98 -4.29 19.82
N ALA A 184 26.07 -3.15 20.50
CA ALA A 184 27.34 -2.63 20.95
C ALA A 184 28.07 -3.73 21.71
N THR A 185 29.21 -4.18 21.21
CA THR A 185 30.08 -5.11 21.90
C THR A 185 30.48 -4.42 23.19
N THR A 186 29.86 -4.80 24.31
CA THR A 186 30.38 -4.47 25.64
C THR A 186 31.73 -5.16 25.72
N GLY A 187 32.79 -4.41 25.38
CA GLY A 187 34.15 -4.90 25.47
C GLY A 187 34.39 -5.44 26.88
N PRO A 188 35.17 -6.52 27.04
CA PRO A 188 35.52 -7.00 28.35
C PRO A 188 36.31 -5.89 29.05
N THR A 189 35.78 -5.39 30.16
CA THR A 189 36.57 -4.62 31.13
C THR A 189 37.69 -5.54 31.61
N GLY A 190 38.86 -5.37 31.01
CA GLY A 190 40.05 -6.15 31.35
C GLY A 190 40.45 -5.88 32.80
N ALA A 191 40.36 -6.91 33.62
CA ALA A 191 41.14 -7.04 34.84
C ALA A 191 41.33 -8.54 35.14
N GLY A 192 42.58 -8.95 35.32
CA GLY A 192 42.90 -10.12 36.13
C GLY A 192 43.47 -11.33 35.40
N THR A 193 44.79 -11.34 35.33
CA THR A 193 45.68 -12.50 35.25
C THR A 193 45.24 -13.72 36.08
N GLY A 194 45.35 -14.93 35.53
CA GLY A 194 45.24 -16.17 36.31
C GLY A 194 45.44 -17.44 35.49
N SER A 195 46.61 -18.07 35.66
CA SER A 195 47.08 -19.32 35.07
C SER A 195 46.38 -20.58 35.61
N GLY A 196 46.24 -21.61 34.76
CA GLY A 196 46.47 -23.01 35.15
C GLY A 196 45.39 -24.05 34.85
N GLY A 197 45.76 -25.11 34.12
CA GLY A 197 45.28 -26.48 34.34
C GLY A 197 44.41 -27.14 33.24
N PRO A 198 44.80 -28.30 32.67
CA PRO A 198 43.96 -29.09 31.77
C PRO A 198 43.15 -30.12 32.55
N GLY A 199 41.82 -30.17 32.31
CA GLY A 199 40.91 -31.13 32.93
C GLY A 199 39.93 -31.71 31.92
N THR A 200 40.07 -33.00 31.65
CA THR A 200 39.19 -33.88 30.88
C THR A 200 37.82 -34.06 31.53
N GLY A 201 36.73 -34.13 30.75
CA GLY A 201 35.41 -34.51 31.27
C GLY A 201 34.31 -34.62 30.22
N SER A 202 33.93 -35.86 29.93
CA SER A 202 32.90 -36.33 29.00
C SER A 202 31.48 -36.22 29.58
N GLY A 203 30.44 -36.04 28.75
CA GLY A 203 29.05 -36.38 29.13
C GLY A 203 27.94 -35.66 28.32
N PRO A 204 27.00 -36.38 27.66
CA PRO A 204 25.98 -35.81 26.78
C PRO A 204 24.64 -35.57 27.50
N GLY A 205 23.99 -34.44 27.20
CA GLY A 205 22.65 -34.11 27.69
C GLY A 205 21.71 -33.76 26.53
N SER A 206 20.90 -34.74 26.14
CA SER A 206 19.79 -34.64 25.18
C SER A 206 18.62 -33.87 25.80
N GLY A 207 18.19 -32.79 25.13
CA GLY A 207 16.97 -32.05 25.44
C GLY A 207 16.28 -31.62 24.16
N SER A 208 15.34 -32.43 23.70
CA SER A 208 14.45 -32.16 22.57
C SER A 208 13.41 -31.11 22.99
N ALA A 209 13.43 -29.94 22.34
CA ALA A 209 12.34 -28.97 22.38
C ALA A 209 11.87 -28.70 20.95
N SER A 210 10.70 -29.23 20.64
CA SER A 210 9.93 -29.01 19.42
C SER A 210 9.34 -27.60 19.37
N GLY A 211 9.45 -26.93 18.22
CA GLY A 211 8.52 -25.88 17.81
C GLY A 211 8.98 -24.42 17.95
N GLY A 212 10.16 -24.07 17.42
CA GLY A 212 10.56 -22.68 17.21
C GLY A 212 10.96 -22.46 15.76
N GLY A 213 10.28 -21.56 15.05
CA GLY A 213 10.68 -21.14 13.71
C GLY A 213 12.12 -20.65 13.73
N GLY A 214 13.02 -21.39 13.07
CA GLY A 214 14.45 -21.12 13.04
C GLY A 214 14.74 -19.82 12.31
N GLY A 215 14.76 -18.70 13.03
CA GLY A 215 15.46 -17.50 12.58
C GLY A 215 16.93 -17.85 12.46
N GLY A 216 17.51 -17.68 11.28
CA GLY A 216 18.95 -17.90 11.09
C GLY A 216 19.75 -17.05 12.07
N ALA A 217 20.82 -17.60 12.62
CA ALA A 217 21.72 -16.83 13.46
C ALA A 217 22.24 -15.62 12.65
N PRO A 218 22.25 -14.40 13.24
CA PRO A 218 22.80 -13.23 12.56
C PRO A 218 24.23 -13.55 12.13
N THR A 219 24.47 -13.50 10.83
CA THR A 219 25.81 -13.67 10.29
C THR A 219 26.42 -12.28 10.21
N SER A 220 27.51 -12.07 10.94
CA SER A 220 28.33 -10.89 10.76
C SER A 220 28.81 -10.87 9.31
N LEU A 221 28.60 -9.76 8.60
CA LEU A 221 29.04 -9.60 7.21
C LEU A 221 30.54 -9.30 7.09
N GLY A 222 31.31 -9.52 8.16
CA GLY A 222 32.76 -9.39 8.21
C GLY A 222 33.34 -9.91 9.54
N ASP A 223 34.68 -9.91 9.63
CA ASP A 223 35.40 -10.14 10.88
C ASP A 223 35.01 -9.06 11.91
N THR A 224 34.49 -9.47 13.07
CA THR A 224 34.12 -8.56 14.16
C THR A 224 35.33 -7.82 14.75
N ALA A 225 36.55 -8.24 14.42
CA ALA A 225 37.79 -7.57 14.76
C ALA A 225 38.27 -6.56 13.67
N GLN A 226 37.58 -6.45 12.53
CA GLN A 226 37.89 -5.47 11.48
C GLN A 226 36.90 -4.31 11.46
N ASP A 227 37.44 -3.10 11.36
CA ASP A 227 36.68 -1.88 11.64
C ASP A 227 35.59 -1.59 10.58
N GLY A 228 34.42 -1.16 11.08
CA GLY A 228 33.30 -0.50 10.39
C GLY A 228 32.42 -1.29 9.43
N TRP A 229 32.78 -2.50 9.02
CA TRP A 229 31.84 -3.46 8.38
C TRP A 229 31.06 -4.30 9.39
N ALA A 230 31.55 -4.40 10.62
CA ALA A 230 30.85 -5.00 11.76
C ALA A 230 29.52 -4.30 12.12
N ARG A 231 29.12 -3.21 11.45
CA ARG A 231 27.88 -2.46 11.70
C ARG A 231 26.65 -3.03 11.01
N PHE A 232 26.87 -3.78 9.93
CA PHE A 232 25.80 -4.42 9.19
C PHE A 232 25.84 -5.91 9.50
N SER A 233 25.21 -6.32 10.61
CA SER A 233 24.82 -7.72 10.73
C SER A 233 23.60 -7.94 9.83
N SER A 234 23.47 -9.14 9.26
CA SER A 234 22.29 -9.46 8.48
C SER A 234 21.68 -10.77 8.90
N VAL A 235 20.36 -10.81 8.82
CA VAL A 235 19.60 -12.04 9.04
C VAL A 235 18.88 -12.35 7.74
N GLU A 236 19.06 -13.55 7.24
CA GLU A 236 18.19 -14.10 6.21
C GLU A 236 16.93 -14.63 6.86
N THR A 237 15.79 -14.08 6.44
CA THR A 237 14.48 -14.53 6.88
C THR A 237 13.74 -15.09 5.68
N PRO A 238 13.27 -16.35 5.71
CA PRO A 238 12.36 -16.85 4.69
C PRO A 238 11.01 -16.13 4.83
N VAL A 239 10.53 -15.58 3.72
CA VAL A 239 9.25 -14.89 3.62
C VAL A 239 8.40 -15.60 2.58
N ALA A 240 7.30 -16.20 3.02
CA ALA A 240 6.28 -16.77 2.15
C ALA A 240 5.19 -15.71 1.93
N LEU A 241 5.27 -14.97 0.81
CA LEU A 241 4.42 -13.79 0.59
C LEU A 241 2.93 -14.11 0.68
N ASP A 242 2.52 -15.30 0.25
CA ASP A 242 1.15 -15.80 0.33
C ASP A 242 0.63 -15.99 1.77
N ARG A 243 1.53 -15.99 2.76
CA ARG A 243 1.24 -16.09 4.20
C ARG A 243 1.58 -14.81 4.98
N THR A 244 1.86 -13.71 4.29
CA THR A 244 2.26 -12.45 4.94
C THR A 244 1.24 -11.32 4.79
N GLY A 245 0.28 -11.45 3.88
CA GLY A 245 -0.73 -10.44 3.61
C GLY A 245 -1.43 -10.64 2.28
N GLY A 246 -2.32 -9.71 1.95
CA GLY A 246 -3.06 -9.68 0.69
C GLY A 246 -2.78 -8.42 -0.11
N PHE A 247 -2.66 -8.55 -1.43
CA PHE A 247 -2.56 -7.44 -2.37
C PHE A 247 -3.93 -7.15 -2.97
N LEU A 248 -4.21 -5.89 -3.30
CA LEU A 248 -5.47 -5.45 -3.88
C LEU A 248 -5.22 -4.34 -4.91
N TRP A 249 -5.89 -4.46 -6.04
CA TRP A 249 -6.14 -3.33 -6.92
C TRP A 249 -7.49 -2.71 -6.61
N LEU A 250 -7.46 -1.43 -6.25
CA LEU A 250 -8.64 -0.65 -5.91
C LEU A 250 -8.80 0.49 -6.92
N GLU A 251 -10.05 0.82 -7.24
CA GLU A 251 -10.40 2.07 -7.88
C GLU A 251 -10.91 3.05 -6.85
N TYR A 252 -10.47 4.28 -6.97
CA TYR A 252 -10.89 5.41 -6.17
C TYR A 252 -11.43 6.51 -7.09
N GLY A 253 -12.55 7.14 -6.73
CA GLY A 253 -13.08 8.30 -7.46
C GLY A 253 -14.46 8.08 -8.07
N GLY A 254 -14.61 8.36 -9.37
CA GLY A 254 -15.86 8.21 -10.14
C GLY A 254 -16.30 6.75 -10.40
N VAL A 255 -16.41 5.96 -9.33
CA VAL A 255 -16.61 4.50 -9.35
C VAL A 255 -18.08 4.06 -9.51
N SER A 256 -19.04 4.98 -9.36
CA SER A 256 -20.47 4.70 -9.53
C SER A 256 -20.86 4.36 -10.97
N GLY A 257 -20.15 4.94 -11.96
CA GLY A 257 -20.53 4.91 -13.37
C GLY A 257 -21.54 6.00 -13.78
N GLU A 258 -22.24 6.60 -12.82
CA GLU A 258 -23.27 7.64 -13.03
C GLU A 258 -22.68 8.98 -13.50
N ARG A 259 -21.42 9.26 -13.15
CA ARG A 259 -20.70 10.46 -13.57
C ARG A 259 -19.50 10.09 -14.45
N PRO A 260 -19.67 10.03 -15.78
CA PRO A 260 -18.60 9.65 -16.69
C PRO A 260 -17.47 10.69 -16.78
N GLY A 261 -17.71 11.94 -16.36
CA GLY A 261 -16.71 13.01 -16.32
C GLY A 261 -15.77 12.97 -15.11
N ASP A 262 -16.12 12.23 -14.05
CA ASP A 262 -15.34 12.23 -12.81
C ASP A 262 -14.03 11.44 -12.94
N PRO A 263 -12.95 11.85 -12.26
CA PRO A 263 -11.67 11.16 -12.35
C PRO A 263 -11.71 9.80 -11.66
N ARG A 264 -10.94 8.86 -12.20
CA ARG A 264 -10.72 7.54 -11.62
C ARG A 264 -9.24 7.32 -11.40
N PHE A 265 -8.91 6.77 -10.25
CA PHE A 265 -7.55 6.51 -9.84
C PHE A 265 -7.40 5.05 -9.47
N LEU A 266 -6.37 4.42 -10.01
CA LEU A 266 -5.96 3.09 -9.60
C LEU A 266 -5.09 3.21 -8.34
N VAL A 267 -5.33 2.36 -7.36
CA VAL A 267 -4.60 2.32 -6.10
C VAL A 267 -4.15 0.89 -5.85
N ALA A 268 -2.84 0.69 -5.69
CA ALA A 268 -2.30 -0.57 -5.19
C ALA A 268 -2.34 -0.54 -3.66
N VAL A 269 -2.92 -1.58 -3.07
CA VAL A 269 -2.94 -1.76 -1.62
C VAL A 269 -2.33 -3.10 -1.27
N TRP A 270 -1.50 -3.13 -0.24
CA TRP A 270 -1.13 -4.37 0.43
C TRP A 270 -1.48 -4.28 1.90
N ALA A 271 -2.20 -5.29 2.39
CA ALA A 271 -2.63 -5.39 3.77
C ALA A 271 -1.91 -6.57 4.45
N PRO A 272 -1.10 -6.33 5.50
CA PRO A 272 -0.37 -7.40 6.18
C PRO A 272 -1.34 -8.36 6.87
N GLN A 273 -1.00 -9.65 6.90
CA GLN A 273 -1.70 -10.59 7.76
C GLN A 273 -1.44 -10.22 9.22
N LEU A 274 -2.53 -10.02 9.96
CA LEU A 274 -2.46 -9.66 11.37
C LEU A 274 -2.17 -10.92 12.19
N THR A 275 -1.02 -10.97 12.85
CA THR A 275 -0.62 -12.07 13.74
C THR A 275 -1.23 -11.94 15.14
N ALA A 276 -1.66 -10.74 15.50
CA ALA A 276 -2.35 -10.42 16.74
C ALA A 276 -3.55 -9.51 16.46
N ARG A 277 -4.48 -9.46 17.42
CA ARG A 277 -5.58 -8.49 17.38
C ARG A 277 -4.99 -7.07 17.37
N LEU A 278 -5.60 -6.16 16.61
CA LEU A 278 -5.25 -4.74 16.68
C LEU A 278 -5.54 -4.23 18.09
N THR A 279 -4.50 -4.10 18.91
CA THR A 279 -4.57 -3.49 20.23
C THR A 279 -4.92 -2.02 20.03
N GLY A 280 -6.05 -1.56 20.60
CA GLY A 280 -6.51 -0.18 20.45
C GLY A 280 -7.25 0.14 19.14
N ARG A 281 -7.61 -0.85 18.30
CA ARG A 281 -8.38 -0.65 17.05
C ARG A 281 -7.78 0.39 16.10
N ALA A 282 -6.44 0.48 16.00
CA ALA A 282 -5.82 1.42 15.08
C ALA A 282 -4.90 0.72 14.07
N LEU A 283 -4.76 1.32 12.89
CA LEU A 283 -3.93 0.85 11.79
C LEU A 283 -2.85 1.87 11.47
N ASP A 284 -1.64 1.36 11.27
CA ASP A 284 -0.55 2.13 10.68
C ASP A 284 -0.58 1.94 9.15
N ALA A 285 -0.24 3.01 8.43
CA ALA A 285 -0.21 3.01 6.98
C ALA A 285 1.09 3.61 6.44
N VAL A 286 1.56 3.10 5.29
CA VAL A 286 2.60 3.76 4.50
C VAL A 286 2.03 4.15 3.15
N CYS A 287 2.05 5.46 2.86
CA CYS A 287 1.71 6.02 1.56
C CYS A 287 2.95 6.04 0.69
N PHE A 288 2.99 5.24 -0.36
CA PHE A 288 4.14 5.16 -1.25
C PHE A 288 3.88 5.87 -2.59
N PHE A 289 4.61 6.96 -2.83
CA PHE A 289 4.63 7.68 -4.10
C PHE A 289 5.70 7.07 -5.00
N SER A 290 5.24 6.34 -6.02
CA SER A 290 6.11 5.75 -7.02
C SER A 290 6.73 6.79 -7.95
N PRO A 291 7.73 6.40 -8.75
CA PRO A 291 8.28 7.28 -9.77
C PRO A 291 7.18 7.69 -10.75
N SER A 292 7.38 8.85 -11.36
CA SER A 292 6.49 9.33 -12.42
C SER A 292 6.41 8.30 -13.55
N THR A 293 5.19 8.03 -14.00
CA THR A 293 4.90 7.29 -15.23
C THR A 293 5.26 8.10 -16.48
N ALA A 294 5.85 9.29 -16.39
CA ALA A 294 6.19 10.13 -17.55
C ALA A 294 7.46 9.66 -18.29
N THR A 295 7.71 8.35 -18.35
CA THR A 295 8.89 7.76 -19.04
C THR A 295 8.47 7.09 -20.34
N LEU A 296 9.43 6.87 -21.25
CA LEU A 296 9.24 6.37 -22.63
C LEU A 296 8.41 5.07 -22.78
N GLY A 297 8.14 4.33 -21.69
CA GLY A 297 7.41 3.06 -21.71
C GLY A 297 5.98 3.11 -21.16
N TYR A 298 5.49 4.25 -20.69
CA TYR A 298 4.15 4.38 -20.11
C TYR A 298 3.26 5.30 -20.98
N PRO A 299 2.06 4.84 -21.41
CA PRO A 299 1.14 5.67 -22.15
C PRO A 299 0.70 6.79 -21.23
N ARG A 300 0.77 7.99 -21.76
CA ARG A 300 0.26 9.16 -21.10
C ARG A 300 -1.25 9.23 -21.31
N THR A 301 -1.96 9.84 -20.38
CA THR A 301 -3.41 9.96 -20.41
C THR A 301 -3.83 11.37 -20.06
N THR A 302 -4.92 11.83 -20.68
CA THR A 302 -5.55 13.10 -20.34
C THR A 302 -6.49 12.91 -19.18
N TYR A 303 -6.61 13.92 -18.32
CA TYR A 303 -7.71 14.02 -17.37
C TYR A 303 -9.06 13.80 -18.09
N PRO A 304 -10.04 13.03 -17.55
CA PRO A 304 -10.14 12.44 -16.20
C PRO A 304 -9.48 11.06 -16.02
N PHE A 305 -8.45 10.74 -16.80
CA PHE A 305 -7.61 9.53 -16.67
C PHE A 305 -8.36 8.22 -16.86
N ARG A 306 -9.28 8.19 -17.84
CA ARG A 306 -10.11 7.00 -18.14
C ARG A 306 -9.63 6.19 -19.35
N THR A 307 -8.62 6.66 -20.06
CA THR A 307 -8.12 6.01 -21.27
C THR A 307 -7.62 4.59 -20.97
N GLY A 308 -8.13 3.60 -21.72
CA GLY A 308 -7.76 2.20 -21.64
C GLY A 308 -8.59 1.35 -20.69
N TYR A 309 -9.55 1.90 -19.93
CA TYR A 309 -10.39 1.15 -18.99
C TYR A 309 -11.33 0.11 -19.69
N PRO A 310 -11.60 -1.09 -19.10
CA PRO A 310 -11.12 -1.62 -17.81
C PRO A 310 -9.63 -1.95 -17.85
N TYR A 311 -9.00 -2.09 -16.67
CA TYR A 311 -7.56 -2.23 -16.66
C TYR A 311 -7.12 -3.59 -17.21
N VAL A 312 -6.16 -3.58 -18.14
CA VAL A 312 -5.63 -4.80 -18.75
C VAL A 312 -4.28 -5.12 -18.15
N VAL A 313 -4.14 -6.30 -17.55
CA VAL A 313 -2.88 -6.71 -16.95
C VAL A 313 -2.22 -7.77 -17.80
N THR A 314 -1.01 -7.50 -18.31
CA THR A 314 -0.24 -8.49 -19.07
C THR A 314 0.63 -9.31 -18.11
N PRO A 315 0.47 -10.64 -18.05
CA PRO A 315 1.36 -11.50 -17.27
C PRO A 315 2.82 -11.35 -17.71
N GLY A 316 3.75 -11.14 -16.77
CA GLY A 316 5.19 -11.17 -17.03
C GLY A 316 5.86 -9.82 -17.30
N GLY A 317 5.11 -8.72 -17.24
CA GLY A 317 5.64 -7.41 -17.62
C GLY A 317 5.90 -7.30 -19.12
N VAL A 318 6.44 -6.17 -19.53
CA VAL A 318 6.55 -5.78 -20.93
C VAL A 318 7.88 -6.28 -21.48
N ALA A 319 7.86 -7.07 -22.56
CA ALA A 319 9.09 -7.36 -23.29
C ALA A 319 9.68 -6.04 -23.80
N ALA A 320 10.98 -5.83 -23.61
CA ALA A 320 11.66 -4.63 -24.08
C ALA A 320 11.31 -4.36 -25.56
N GLY A 321 10.70 -3.21 -25.85
CA GLY A 321 10.28 -2.81 -27.20
C GLY A 321 8.80 -3.00 -27.54
N THR A 322 7.99 -3.64 -26.69
CA THR A 322 6.51 -3.63 -26.85
C THR A 322 5.90 -2.48 -26.06
N ILE A 323 4.99 -1.71 -26.65
CA ILE A 323 4.21 -0.72 -25.91
C ILE A 323 3.09 -1.49 -25.20
N PRO A 324 3.07 -1.50 -23.85
CA PRO A 324 2.07 -2.22 -23.08
C PRO A 324 0.68 -1.62 -23.27
N ALA A 325 -0.34 -2.48 -23.30
CA ALA A 325 -1.74 -2.07 -23.34
C ALA A 325 -2.09 -1.15 -22.14
N GLN A 326 -1.53 -1.42 -20.94
CA GLN A 326 -1.57 -0.53 -19.78
C GLN A 326 -0.46 -0.83 -18.74
N PRO A 327 0.67 -0.12 -18.77
CA PRO A 327 1.82 -0.44 -17.92
C PRO A 327 1.72 0.02 -16.48
N TYR A 328 0.86 0.98 -16.16
CA TYR A 328 0.80 1.54 -14.81
C TYR A 328 0.22 0.55 -13.79
N VAL A 329 -0.56 -0.46 -14.22
CA VAL A 329 -0.95 -1.58 -13.34
C VAL A 329 0.26 -2.40 -12.90
N GLY A 330 1.27 -2.57 -13.77
CA GLY A 330 2.49 -3.29 -13.39
C GLY A 330 3.30 -2.62 -12.28
N LEU A 331 3.11 -1.32 -12.04
CA LEU A 331 3.92 -0.54 -11.09
C LEU A 331 3.74 -0.98 -9.64
N GLY A 332 2.50 -1.13 -9.19
CA GLY A 332 2.22 -1.49 -7.80
C GLY A 332 2.86 -2.82 -7.44
N TYR A 333 2.70 -3.81 -8.32
CA TYR A 333 3.32 -5.11 -8.15
C TYR A 333 4.85 -5.04 -8.24
N ARG A 334 5.37 -4.30 -9.22
CA ARG A 334 6.81 -4.11 -9.43
C ARG A 334 7.48 -3.53 -8.19
N TYR A 335 6.95 -2.45 -7.62
CA TYR A 335 7.59 -1.79 -6.49
C TYR A 335 7.28 -2.47 -5.15
N LEU A 336 6.02 -2.85 -4.90
CA LEU A 336 5.66 -3.41 -3.60
C LEU A 336 6.17 -4.86 -3.44
N MET A 337 6.17 -5.67 -4.51
CA MET A 337 6.44 -7.11 -4.43
C MET A 337 7.81 -7.54 -4.96
N THR A 338 8.26 -7.02 -6.12
CA THR A 338 9.38 -7.67 -6.85
C THR A 338 10.69 -6.90 -6.81
N GLN A 339 10.71 -5.62 -7.18
CA GLN A 339 11.94 -4.86 -7.41
C GLN A 339 12.49 -4.18 -6.16
N SER A 340 11.61 -3.64 -5.32
CA SER A 340 12.03 -2.93 -4.10
C SER A 340 11.88 -3.76 -2.84
N CYS A 341 11.31 -4.97 -2.96
CA CYS A 341 11.05 -5.90 -1.87
C CYS A 341 10.38 -5.22 -0.65
N PHE A 342 9.51 -4.24 -0.88
CA PHE A 342 9.03 -3.37 0.20
C PHE A 342 8.15 -4.16 1.18
N ILE A 343 7.26 -5.00 0.67
CA ILE A 343 6.43 -5.88 1.51
C ILE A 343 7.29 -6.82 2.35
N GLN A 344 8.36 -7.34 1.78
CA GLN A 344 9.30 -8.19 2.47
C GLN A 344 10.05 -7.44 3.57
N ALA A 345 10.52 -6.22 3.29
CA ALA A 345 11.14 -5.34 4.28
C ALA A 345 10.20 -5.07 5.47
N GLN A 346 8.93 -4.79 5.20
CA GLN A 346 7.90 -4.61 6.22
C GLN A 346 7.70 -5.89 7.05
N HIS A 347 7.61 -7.04 6.39
CA HIS A 347 7.45 -8.32 7.08
C HIS A 347 8.63 -8.63 8.01
N VAL A 348 9.87 -8.50 7.52
CA VAL A 348 11.06 -8.80 8.32
C VAL A 348 11.25 -7.79 9.46
N SER A 349 10.88 -6.52 9.27
CA SER A 349 10.90 -5.53 10.34
C SER A 349 9.97 -5.88 11.51
N ARG A 350 8.98 -6.77 11.30
CA ARG A 350 7.88 -7.09 12.23
C ARG A 350 7.07 -5.85 12.63
N ARG A 351 7.11 -4.80 11.82
CA ARG A 351 6.34 -3.56 11.98
C ARG A 351 5.36 -3.44 10.82
N PRO A 352 4.30 -4.28 10.78
CA PRO A 352 3.38 -4.29 9.65
C PRO A 352 2.65 -2.93 9.53
N ALA A 353 2.49 -2.46 8.31
CA ALA A 353 1.55 -1.39 7.92
C ALA A 353 0.75 -1.81 6.71
N VAL A 354 -0.44 -1.24 6.56
CA VAL A 354 -1.12 -1.21 5.27
C VAL A 354 -0.30 -0.33 4.33
N LEU A 355 0.17 -0.89 3.22
CA LEU A 355 0.84 -0.13 2.17
C LEU A 355 -0.20 0.37 1.18
N VAL A 356 -0.18 1.67 0.90
CA VAL A 356 -1.09 2.32 -0.06
C VAL A 356 -0.26 3.07 -1.08
N MET A 357 -0.37 2.69 -2.35
CA MET A 357 0.35 3.30 -3.45
C MET A 357 -0.65 3.81 -4.50
N PRO A 358 -0.99 5.12 -4.47
CA PRO A 358 -1.78 5.71 -5.55
C PRO A 358 -0.98 5.66 -6.85
N ILE A 359 -1.59 5.12 -7.91
CA ILE A 359 -0.98 5.07 -9.23
C ILE A 359 -1.36 6.33 -9.98
N PHE A 360 -0.36 7.17 -10.23
CA PHE A 360 -0.55 8.36 -11.04
C PHE A 360 -0.15 8.09 -12.49
N PRO A 361 -1.07 8.21 -13.47
CA PRO A 361 -0.74 8.06 -14.87
C PRO A 361 -0.27 9.41 -15.44
N ALA A 362 0.76 9.40 -16.27
CA ALA A 362 1.42 10.62 -16.70
C ALA A 362 0.50 11.46 -17.58
N PRO A 363 0.48 12.79 -17.40
CA PRO A 363 -0.36 13.66 -18.20
C PRO A 363 0.08 13.60 -19.67
N ALA A 364 -0.90 13.49 -20.58
CA ALA A 364 -0.66 13.51 -22.02
C ALA A 364 -0.01 14.83 -22.46
N GLU A 365 0.95 14.72 -23.38
CA GLU A 365 1.54 15.85 -24.07
C GLU A 365 0.64 16.32 -25.22
N ASP A 366 0.25 17.57 -25.08
CA ASP A 366 -0.41 18.51 -25.95
C ASP A 366 0.46 19.18 -27.02
N LYS A 367 -0.03 19.35 -28.26
CA LYS A 367 0.49 20.40 -29.15
C LYS A 367 0.15 21.79 -28.60
N ASP A 368 -1.00 21.92 -27.92
CA ASP A 368 -1.38 23.13 -27.22
C ASP A 368 -0.63 23.25 -25.88
N LYS A 369 0.18 24.31 -25.76
CA LYS A 369 0.96 24.61 -24.55
C LYS A 369 0.07 24.93 -23.34
N GLU A 370 -1.10 25.53 -23.52
CA GLU A 370 -1.99 25.84 -22.41
C GLU A 370 -2.70 24.59 -21.91
N ARG A 371 -3.10 23.68 -22.80
CA ARG A 371 -3.65 22.38 -22.42
C ARG A 371 -2.60 21.47 -21.76
N ASN A 372 -1.33 21.57 -22.15
CA ASN A 372 -0.22 20.95 -21.40
C ASN A 372 -0.10 21.46 -19.98
N LYS A 373 -0.08 22.79 -19.82
CA LYS A 373 -0.01 23.40 -18.49
C LYS A 373 -1.19 22.97 -17.64
N GLU A 374 -2.39 22.89 -18.22
CA GLU A 374 -3.59 22.43 -17.52
C GLU A 374 -3.48 20.97 -17.11
N ASN A 375 -3.13 20.06 -18.03
CA ASN A 375 -2.93 18.64 -17.70
C ASN A 375 -1.87 18.44 -16.61
N ALA A 376 -0.77 19.21 -16.66
CA ALA A 376 0.27 19.16 -15.65
C ALA A 376 -0.22 19.63 -14.26
N ARG A 377 -1.21 20.54 -14.18
CA ARG A 377 -1.80 20.95 -12.89
C ARG A 377 -2.58 19.83 -12.21
N HIS A 378 -3.13 18.89 -12.99
CA HIS A 378 -3.79 17.70 -12.47
C HIS A 378 -2.81 16.62 -12.01
N ALA A 379 -1.50 16.84 -12.16
CA ALA A 379 -0.53 15.84 -11.77
C ALA A 379 -0.57 15.55 -10.27
N TRP A 380 -0.67 14.27 -9.93
CA TRP A 380 -0.81 13.74 -8.57
C TRP A 380 -2.01 14.24 -7.77
N GLN A 381 -2.83 15.15 -8.29
CA GLN A 381 -4.08 15.56 -7.67
C GLN A 381 -5.05 14.38 -7.73
N PRO A 382 -5.74 14.07 -6.64
CA PRO A 382 -5.89 14.80 -5.37
C PRO A 382 -4.80 14.49 -4.31
N PHE A 383 -4.00 13.45 -4.53
CA PHE A 383 -3.17 12.78 -3.52
C PHE A 383 -1.94 13.58 -3.11
N ASN A 384 -1.59 14.66 -3.83
CA ASN A 384 -0.56 15.63 -3.43
C ASN A 384 -1.10 16.74 -2.51
N SER A 385 -2.25 16.51 -1.87
CA SER A 385 -2.78 17.33 -0.78
C SER A 385 -3.02 16.48 0.46
N GLN A 386 -2.92 17.09 1.65
CA GLN A 386 -3.14 16.37 2.91
C GLN A 386 -4.58 15.85 3.01
N GLU A 387 -5.59 16.65 2.66
CA GLU A 387 -6.98 16.22 2.69
C GLU A 387 -7.26 15.06 1.72
N GLY A 388 -6.66 15.10 0.52
CA GLY A 388 -6.85 14.08 -0.49
C GLY A 388 -6.17 12.76 -0.11
N MET A 389 -4.97 12.83 0.46
CA MET A 389 -4.26 11.65 0.95
C MET A 389 -4.96 11.05 2.17
N HIS A 390 -5.35 11.86 3.15
CA HIS A 390 -6.07 11.36 4.33
C HIS A 390 -7.37 10.68 3.95
N ARG A 391 -8.12 11.31 3.04
CA ARG A 391 -9.37 10.74 2.52
C ARG A 391 -9.14 9.40 1.86
N LEU A 392 -8.11 9.26 1.02
CA LEU A 392 -7.75 7.99 0.41
C LEU A 392 -7.48 6.92 1.47
N LEU A 393 -6.69 7.23 2.49
CA LEU A 393 -6.35 6.27 3.55
C LEU A 393 -7.56 5.83 4.36
N LEU A 394 -8.45 6.74 4.73
CA LEU A 394 -9.69 6.41 5.45
C LEU A 394 -10.57 5.48 4.61
N GLU A 395 -10.70 5.77 3.32
CA GLU A 395 -11.47 4.94 2.38
C GLU A 395 -10.85 3.55 2.22
N VAL A 396 -9.52 3.44 2.19
CA VAL A 396 -8.82 2.14 2.17
C VAL A 396 -9.09 1.38 3.47
N VAL A 397 -8.92 2.02 4.63
CA VAL A 397 -9.17 1.37 5.93
C VAL A 397 -10.62 0.91 6.05
N HIS A 398 -11.58 1.75 5.64
CA HIS A 398 -12.99 1.41 5.64
C HIS A 398 -13.28 0.23 4.69
N PHE A 399 -12.70 0.23 3.48
CA PHE A 399 -12.80 -0.90 2.54
C PHE A 399 -12.26 -2.18 3.16
N LEU A 400 -11.04 -2.17 3.72
CA LEU A 400 -10.43 -3.35 4.35
C LEU A 400 -11.31 -3.86 5.51
N HIS A 401 -11.78 -2.96 6.39
CA HIS A 401 -12.67 -3.31 7.49
C HIS A 401 -13.96 -3.97 7.01
N ARG A 402 -14.60 -3.39 5.99
CA ARG A 402 -15.85 -3.90 5.41
C ARG A 402 -15.74 -5.36 4.99
N PHE A 403 -14.62 -5.73 4.38
CA PHE A 403 -14.38 -7.10 3.93
C PHE A 403 -13.74 -7.99 5.01
N GLY A 404 -13.50 -7.46 6.21
CA GLY A 404 -13.27 -8.22 7.43
C GLY A 404 -11.91 -8.01 8.09
N TYR A 405 -11.07 -7.14 7.53
CA TYR A 405 -9.73 -6.88 8.02
C TYR A 405 -9.74 -6.26 9.43
N GLY A 406 -8.87 -6.74 10.32
CA GLY A 406 -8.74 -6.21 11.68
C GLY A 406 -9.64 -6.87 12.74
N ARG A 407 -10.33 -7.99 12.44
CA ARG A 407 -11.26 -8.61 13.39
C ARG A 407 -10.57 -9.12 14.66
N ALA A 408 -11.15 -8.80 15.81
CA ALA A 408 -10.82 -9.39 17.09
C ALA A 408 -11.50 -10.77 17.25
N GLY A 409 -10.71 -11.85 17.18
CA GLY A 409 -11.09 -13.10 17.87
C GLY A 409 -11.68 -14.26 17.07
N SER A 410 -11.36 -14.42 15.79
CA SER A 410 -11.49 -15.76 15.20
C SER A 410 -10.28 -16.60 15.64
N THR A 411 -10.50 -17.46 16.64
CA THR A 411 -9.56 -18.53 16.98
C THR A 411 -9.46 -19.47 15.78
N GLY A 412 -8.49 -19.21 14.90
CA GLY A 412 -7.89 -20.23 14.04
C GLY A 412 -8.37 -20.40 12.60
N ALA A 413 -9.40 -19.69 12.09
CA ALA A 413 -9.86 -19.95 10.70
C ALA A 413 -10.59 -18.81 9.96
N GLY A 414 -10.72 -17.59 10.52
CA GLY A 414 -11.86 -16.73 10.13
C GLY A 414 -11.66 -15.66 9.06
N ASP A 415 -10.45 -15.14 8.86
CA ASP A 415 -10.23 -14.02 7.93
C ASP A 415 -8.90 -14.22 7.18
N ASP A 416 -8.84 -15.30 6.39
CA ASP A 416 -7.68 -15.61 5.56
C ASP A 416 -7.62 -14.65 4.37
N PHE A 417 -6.91 -13.53 4.57
CA PHE A 417 -6.58 -12.56 3.53
C PHE A 417 -5.55 -13.10 2.53
N SER A 418 -5.02 -14.33 2.67
CA SER A 418 -4.21 -14.94 1.60
C SER A 418 -4.99 -15.10 0.29
N ALA A 419 -6.33 -15.17 0.37
CA ALA A 419 -7.23 -15.16 -0.78
C ALA A 419 -7.44 -13.76 -1.38
N TRP A 420 -7.13 -12.67 -0.66
CA TRP A 420 -7.21 -11.28 -1.16
C TRP A 420 -5.99 -11.01 -2.01
N GLN A 421 -6.10 -11.36 -3.30
CA GLN A 421 -5.00 -11.36 -4.26
C GLN A 421 -3.67 -11.50 -3.52
N GLY A 422 -3.50 -12.63 -2.85
CA GLY A 422 -2.18 -13.01 -2.41
C GLY A 422 -1.27 -12.94 -3.64
N SER A 423 0.01 -12.81 -3.37
CA SER A 423 1.09 -13.11 -4.31
C SER A 423 0.74 -14.28 -5.30
N SER A 424 -0.11 -15.23 -4.90
CA SER A 424 -0.70 -16.36 -5.65
C SER A 424 -1.70 -16.07 -6.78
N ALA A 425 -2.35 -14.90 -6.88
CA ALA A 425 -3.33 -14.65 -7.95
C ALA A 425 -2.61 -14.44 -9.31
N PRO A 426 -2.95 -15.20 -10.36
CA PRO A 426 -2.42 -14.95 -11.70
C PRO A 426 -2.71 -13.51 -12.12
N VAL A 427 -1.73 -12.87 -12.74
CA VAL A 427 -1.93 -11.58 -13.39
C VAL A 427 -3.12 -11.68 -14.37
N GLY A 428 -4.19 -10.90 -14.13
CA GLY A 428 -5.42 -10.94 -14.94
C GLY A 428 -6.58 -11.76 -14.33
N ALA A 429 -6.34 -12.57 -13.30
CA ALA A 429 -7.39 -13.28 -12.58
C ALA A 429 -7.77 -12.50 -11.31
N LEU A 430 -8.99 -11.96 -11.27
CA LEU A 430 -9.57 -11.40 -10.04
C LEU A 430 -10.23 -12.52 -9.23
N PRO A 431 -9.64 -12.98 -8.11
CA PRO A 431 -10.43 -13.76 -7.17
C PRO A 431 -11.59 -12.90 -6.67
N PRO A 432 -12.78 -13.48 -6.48
CA PRO A 432 -13.88 -12.77 -5.85
C PRO A 432 -13.43 -12.27 -4.48
N LEU A 433 -13.79 -11.03 -4.13
CA LEU A 433 -13.60 -10.55 -2.76
C LEU A 433 -14.25 -11.56 -1.81
N PRO A 434 -13.56 -11.97 -0.74
CA PRO A 434 -14.16 -12.76 0.30
C PRO A 434 -15.45 -12.15 0.75
N ARG A 435 -16.45 -13.03 0.83
CA ARG A 435 -17.71 -12.64 1.42
C ARG A 435 -17.43 -12.36 2.88
N PRO A 436 -17.85 -11.20 3.42
CA PRO A 436 -17.72 -10.93 4.84
C PRO A 436 -18.22 -12.14 5.63
N SER A 437 -17.37 -12.67 6.52
CA SER A 437 -17.72 -13.81 7.37
C SER A 437 -18.99 -13.49 8.17
N TRP A 438 -19.86 -14.48 8.33
CA TRP A 438 -21.24 -14.32 8.81
C TRP A 438 -21.38 -13.33 9.98
N SER A 439 -22.32 -12.39 9.77
CA SER A 439 -22.96 -11.45 10.68
C SER A 439 -22.69 -11.58 12.18
N SER A 440 -21.97 -10.61 12.74
CA SER A 440 -21.99 -10.30 14.18
C SER A 440 -23.21 -9.42 14.49
N PRO A 441 -23.93 -9.65 15.61
CA PRO A 441 -24.94 -8.69 16.09
C PRO A 441 -24.30 -7.44 16.75
N VAL A 442 -22.97 -7.39 16.81
CA VAL A 442 -22.21 -6.29 17.42
C VAL A 442 -21.75 -5.34 16.32
N VAL A 443 -22.03 -4.05 16.51
CA VAL A 443 -21.48 -2.99 15.67
C VAL A 443 -19.98 -2.90 15.90
N GLU A 444 -19.20 -3.26 14.89
CA GLU A 444 -17.76 -3.03 14.84
C GLU A 444 -17.51 -1.74 14.05
N ARG A 445 -16.76 -0.81 14.65
CA ARG A 445 -16.32 0.39 13.95
C ARG A 445 -15.05 0.07 13.15
N PRO A 446 -14.85 0.72 11.98
CA PRO A 446 -13.57 0.66 11.30
C PRO A 446 -12.42 1.04 12.23
N PRO A 447 -11.22 0.43 12.06
CA PRO A 447 -10.04 0.87 12.77
C PRO A 447 -9.73 2.34 12.50
N GLU A 448 -9.20 3.04 13.48
CA GLU A 448 -8.70 4.41 13.29
C GLU A 448 -7.33 4.39 12.60
N LEU A 449 -7.00 5.44 11.84
CA LEU A 449 -5.64 5.65 11.38
C LEU A 449 -4.80 6.19 12.54
N ARG A 450 -3.65 5.57 12.81
CA ARG A 450 -2.74 5.98 13.89
C ARG A 450 -1.50 6.66 13.36
N ASN A 451 -0.58 5.87 12.79
CA ASN A 451 0.68 6.37 12.28
C ASN A 451 0.73 6.24 10.77
N VAL A 452 0.87 7.38 10.09
CA VAL A 452 1.07 7.46 8.65
C VAL A 452 2.53 7.80 8.37
N THR A 453 3.16 6.95 7.59
CA THR A 453 4.43 7.22 6.92
C THR A 453 4.15 7.64 5.49
N VAL A 454 4.78 8.72 5.04
CA VAL A 454 4.81 9.07 3.62
C VAL A 454 6.19 8.72 3.07
N ALA A 455 6.22 7.88 2.04
CA ALA A 455 7.42 7.46 1.34
C ALA A 455 7.38 7.91 -0.11
N ALA A 456 8.48 8.47 -0.59
CA ALA A 456 8.64 8.85 -1.99
C ALA A 456 9.88 8.17 -2.58
N PHE A 457 9.78 7.76 -3.84
CA PHE A 457 10.89 7.18 -4.57
C PHE A 457 11.13 7.85 -5.92
N SER A 458 12.40 8.17 -6.23
CA SER A 458 12.80 8.78 -7.51
C SER A 458 11.97 10.04 -7.82
N GLY A 459 11.41 10.14 -9.02
CA GLY A 459 10.49 11.23 -9.41
C GLY A 459 9.16 11.29 -8.65
N GLY A 460 8.85 10.32 -7.79
CA GLY A 460 7.67 10.34 -6.90
C GLY A 460 7.68 11.51 -5.91
N LEU A 461 8.85 12.10 -5.67
CA LEU A 461 8.99 13.34 -4.92
C LEU A 461 8.07 14.46 -5.44
N SER A 462 7.88 14.56 -6.76
CA SER A 462 6.99 15.57 -7.35
C SER A 462 5.53 15.49 -6.88
N GLY A 463 5.06 14.29 -6.52
CA GLY A 463 3.73 14.07 -5.96
C GLY A 463 3.69 14.23 -4.44
N ALA A 464 4.73 13.79 -3.75
CA ALA A 464 4.77 13.77 -2.29
C ALA A 464 5.17 15.13 -1.68
N PHE A 465 6.11 15.86 -2.29
CA PHE A 465 6.63 17.14 -1.80
C PHE A 465 5.54 18.18 -1.47
N PRO A 466 4.50 18.36 -2.32
CA PRO A 466 3.42 19.27 -2.01
C PRO A 466 2.70 19.02 -0.67
N LEU A 467 2.71 17.79 -0.14
CA LEU A 467 2.07 17.47 1.15
C LEU A 467 2.61 18.29 2.31
N PHE A 468 3.87 18.75 2.26
CA PHE A 468 4.44 19.60 3.32
C PHE A 468 3.72 20.94 3.48
N ALA A 469 3.12 21.46 2.41
CA ALA A 469 2.58 22.82 2.37
C ALA A 469 1.11 22.90 1.93
N ARG A 470 0.52 21.82 1.39
CA ARG A 470 -0.83 21.83 0.82
C ARG A 470 -1.82 21.07 1.70
N PRO A 471 -2.47 21.74 2.68
CA PRO A 471 -3.53 21.09 3.47
C PRO A 471 -4.71 20.69 2.58
N LYS A 472 -5.06 21.56 1.62
CA LYS A 472 -6.20 21.38 0.72
C LYS A 472 -5.79 21.16 -0.73
N ILE A 473 -6.69 20.60 -1.53
CA ILE A 473 -6.56 20.44 -2.98
C ILE A 473 -6.45 21.80 -3.66
N SER A 474 -5.57 21.90 -4.66
CA SER A 474 -5.33 23.16 -5.38
C SER A 474 -6.34 23.41 -6.51
N LEU A 475 -7.14 22.40 -6.86
CA LEU A 475 -8.03 22.38 -8.02
C LEU A 475 -9.48 21.98 -7.65
N PRO A 476 -10.09 22.50 -6.57
CA PRO A 476 -11.35 21.98 -6.02
C PRO A 476 -12.53 22.05 -7.02
N ARG A 477 -12.49 22.91 -8.03
CA ARG A 477 -13.53 22.98 -9.08
C ARG A 477 -13.56 21.78 -10.03
N TYR A 478 -12.45 21.07 -10.17
CA TYR A 478 -12.32 19.92 -11.09
C TYR A 478 -12.64 18.60 -10.40
N TYR A 479 -12.68 18.61 -9.07
CA TYR A 479 -12.79 17.45 -8.25
C TYR A 479 -14.04 17.60 -7.39
N PRO A 480 -15.06 16.73 -7.52
CA PRO A 480 -16.24 16.80 -6.65
C PRO A 480 -15.84 16.97 -5.18
N PRO A 481 -16.39 17.97 -4.44
CA PRO A 481 -15.98 18.22 -3.05
C PRO A 481 -16.14 16.98 -2.17
N ALA A 482 -17.15 16.17 -2.47
CA ALA A 482 -17.41 14.97 -1.72
C ALA A 482 -16.31 13.90 -1.95
N LEU A 483 -15.55 13.95 -3.05
CA LEU A 483 -14.36 13.11 -3.24
C LEU A 483 -13.27 13.45 -2.22
N PHE A 484 -13.16 14.71 -1.77
CA PHE A 484 -11.97 15.19 -1.04
C PHE A 484 -12.32 16.21 0.04
N GLY A 485 -11.95 15.91 1.29
CA GLY A 485 -12.25 16.81 2.39
C GLY A 485 -12.11 16.16 3.76
N ALA A 486 -11.07 15.35 3.95
CA ALA A 486 -10.78 14.79 5.27
C ALA A 486 -9.66 15.61 5.93
N ASP A 487 -10.01 16.39 6.96
CA ASP A 487 -9.03 17.07 7.81
C ASP A 487 -8.32 16.08 8.75
N GLY A 488 -7.19 16.47 9.35
CA GLY A 488 -6.51 15.67 10.38
C GLY A 488 -5.33 14.83 9.90
N PHE A 489 -4.93 14.90 8.63
CA PHE A 489 -3.73 14.19 8.14
C PHE A 489 -2.47 14.55 8.94
N SER A 490 -2.33 15.82 9.30
CA SER A 490 -1.20 16.32 10.08
C SER A 490 -1.07 15.67 11.45
N ASP A 491 -2.17 15.15 11.97
CA ASP A 491 -2.26 14.58 13.32
C ASP A 491 -1.85 13.10 13.32
N VAL A 492 -1.89 12.45 12.16
CA VAL A 492 -1.48 11.05 11.95
C VAL A 492 -0.18 10.92 11.17
N TRP A 493 0.28 11.96 10.47
CA TRP A 493 1.53 11.92 9.69
C TRP A 493 2.77 12.00 10.59
N ARG A 494 3.39 10.85 10.85
CA ARG A 494 4.54 10.71 11.75
C ARG A 494 5.88 10.60 11.06
N GLU A 495 5.94 10.00 9.87
CA GLU A 495 7.23 9.73 9.23
C GLU A 495 7.30 10.18 7.77
N TRP A 496 8.49 10.63 7.37
CA TRP A 496 8.85 10.92 5.99
C TRP A 496 10.04 10.06 5.55
N TRP A 497 9.86 9.29 4.49
CA TRP A 497 10.90 8.47 3.88
C TRP A 497 11.22 8.98 2.48
N ASP A 498 12.39 9.58 2.35
CA ASP A 498 13.01 9.93 1.08
C ASP A 498 13.89 8.76 0.65
N VAL A 499 13.43 8.02 -0.35
CA VAL A 499 14.15 6.87 -0.87
C VAL A 499 14.61 7.21 -2.28
N ASP A 500 15.89 7.48 -2.42
CA ASP A 500 16.54 7.78 -3.69
C ASP A 500 15.75 8.82 -4.54
N CYS A 501 15.29 9.90 -3.90
CA CYS A 501 14.49 10.91 -4.60
C CYS A 501 15.32 11.66 -5.63
N ASP A 502 14.75 11.86 -6.81
CA ASP A 502 15.36 12.67 -7.85
C ASP A 502 15.20 14.15 -7.50
N LEU A 503 16.32 14.81 -7.16
CA LEU A 503 16.35 16.22 -6.78
C LEU A 503 16.74 17.14 -7.93
N ASP A 504 16.73 16.63 -9.18
CA ASP A 504 16.89 17.44 -10.37
C ASP A 504 15.68 18.36 -10.57
N ALA A 505 15.87 19.65 -10.27
CA ALA A 505 14.83 20.66 -10.38
C ALA A 505 14.27 20.80 -11.80
N ALA A 506 15.04 20.50 -12.85
CA ALA A 506 14.55 20.56 -14.23
C ALA A 506 13.55 19.43 -14.50
N ARG A 507 13.74 18.26 -13.87
CA ARG A 507 12.89 17.09 -14.05
C ARG A 507 11.70 17.06 -13.09
N THR A 508 11.89 17.45 -11.83
CA THR A 508 10.85 17.35 -10.80
C THR A 508 10.15 18.67 -10.50
N GLY A 509 10.73 19.81 -10.91
CA GLY A 509 10.25 21.14 -10.52
C GLY A 509 10.53 21.49 -9.06
N VAL A 510 11.27 20.65 -8.33
CA VAL A 510 11.56 20.83 -6.91
C VAL A 510 13.05 21.14 -6.73
N ARG A 511 13.37 22.33 -6.20
CA ARG A 511 14.75 22.70 -5.89
C ARG A 511 15.16 22.11 -4.55
N THR A 512 16.36 21.55 -4.47
CA THR A 512 16.91 20.96 -3.23
C THR A 512 16.78 21.88 -1.99
N PRO A 513 17.10 23.19 -2.06
CA PRO A 513 16.99 24.06 -0.87
C PRO A 513 15.55 24.31 -0.43
N ASP A 514 14.58 24.27 -1.34
CA ASP A 514 13.16 24.43 -1.00
C ASP A 514 12.62 23.12 -0.38
N TYR A 515 13.06 21.98 -0.90
CA TYR A 515 12.78 20.67 -0.34
C TYR A 515 13.29 20.54 1.10
N GLU A 516 14.58 20.82 1.32
CA GLU A 516 15.18 20.75 2.65
C GLU A 516 14.45 21.70 3.63
N ARG A 517 14.15 22.93 3.21
CA ARG A 517 13.42 23.87 4.08
C ARG A 517 12.05 23.33 4.50
N ALA A 518 11.29 22.78 3.57
CA ALA A 518 9.97 22.21 3.86
C ALA A 518 10.08 20.99 4.78
N LEU A 519 11.04 20.10 4.51
CA LEU A 519 11.34 18.94 5.34
C LEU A 519 11.66 19.33 6.78
N LEU A 520 12.59 20.29 6.96
CA LEU A 520 12.99 20.77 8.29
C LEU A 520 11.82 21.46 9.00
N THR A 521 11.04 22.28 8.28
CA THR A 521 9.85 22.94 8.85
C THR A 521 8.81 21.92 9.33
N TRP A 522 8.59 20.85 8.57
CA TRP A 522 7.69 19.78 8.96
C TRP A 522 8.24 18.98 10.14
N PHE A 523 9.52 18.63 10.10
CA PHE A 523 10.19 17.86 11.15
C PHE A 523 10.26 18.61 12.49
N ASP A 524 10.45 19.93 12.43
CA ASP A 524 10.43 20.85 13.58
C ASP A 524 9.03 21.29 14.00
N GLY A 525 8.00 20.79 13.29
CA GLY A 525 6.63 21.27 13.36
C GLY A 525 6.13 21.59 14.77
N ARG A 526 5.30 22.65 14.84
CA ARG A 526 4.69 23.28 16.03
C ARG A 526 5.05 22.63 17.36
N SER A 527 6.20 23.03 17.91
CA SER A 527 6.53 23.11 19.34
C SER A 527 5.68 22.20 20.26
N GLY A 528 5.83 20.88 20.11
CA GLY A 528 5.10 19.89 20.91
C GLY A 528 5.14 18.47 20.33
N ASP A 529 5.14 18.34 19.00
CA ASP A 529 5.05 17.04 18.30
C ASP A 529 6.44 16.41 18.11
N ARG A 530 7.02 15.90 19.21
CA ARG A 530 8.36 15.27 19.20
C ARG A 530 8.42 13.94 18.44
N ASP A 531 7.29 13.45 17.96
CA ASP A 531 7.17 12.10 17.40
C ASP A 531 7.45 12.04 15.89
N ARG A 532 7.63 13.20 15.23
CA ARG A 532 7.97 13.24 13.80
C ARG A 532 9.35 12.70 13.52
N ARG A 533 9.47 11.88 12.47
CA ARG A 533 10.72 11.21 12.05
C ARG A 533 11.02 11.38 10.57
N VAL A 534 12.30 11.46 10.24
CA VAL A 534 12.80 11.59 8.86
C VAL A 534 13.78 10.46 8.55
N ARG A 535 13.68 9.88 7.36
CA ARG A 535 14.63 8.89 6.85
C ARG A 535 15.01 9.29 5.43
N LEU A 536 16.28 9.60 5.19
CA LEU A 536 16.79 10.00 3.87
C LEU A 536 17.78 8.96 3.35
N TYR A 537 17.61 8.51 2.12
CA TYR A 537 18.53 7.58 1.48
C TYR A 537 18.76 8.06 0.06
N HIS A 538 19.99 8.37 -0.29
CA HIS A 538 20.32 8.95 -1.59
C HIS A 538 21.46 8.19 -2.24
N SER A 539 21.35 7.92 -3.52
CA SER A 539 22.47 7.43 -4.31
C SER A 539 23.10 8.56 -5.11
N GLN A 540 24.35 8.35 -5.54
CA GLN A 540 25.04 9.25 -6.46
C GLN A 540 24.27 9.44 -7.78
N PHE A 541 23.44 8.47 -8.18
CA PHE A 541 22.61 8.58 -9.37
C PHE A 541 21.55 9.68 -9.29
N THR A 542 20.91 9.87 -8.12
CA THR A 542 19.80 10.82 -7.94
C THR A 542 20.22 12.12 -7.25
N ALA A 543 21.25 12.07 -6.41
CA ALA A 543 21.80 13.22 -5.70
C ALA A 543 23.00 13.87 -6.42
N GLY A 544 23.60 13.16 -7.39
CA GLY A 544 24.87 13.52 -8.01
C GLY A 544 26.07 13.17 -7.13
N THR A 545 27.25 13.69 -7.48
CA THR A 545 28.50 13.49 -6.72
C THR A 545 28.60 14.38 -5.47
N ARG A 546 27.57 15.17 -5.18
CA ARG A 546 27.57 16.10 -4.04
C ARG A 546 27.63 15.33 -2.73
N PRO A 547 28.55 15.68 -1.82
CA PRO A 547 28.53 15.18 -0.44
C PRO A 547 27.22 15.53 0.27
N GLY A 548 26.87 14.75 1.30
CA GLY A 548 25.61 14.93 2.04
C GLY A 548 25.45 16.32 2.63
N ASP A 549 26.54 16.92 3.15
CA ASP A 549 26.55 18.27 3.75
C ASP A 549 26.32 19.40 2.74
N GLN A 550 26.60 19.15 1.46
CA GLN A 550 26.25 20.06 0.37
C GLN A 550 24.81 19.83 -0.13
N LEU A 551 24.33 18.59 -0.07
CA LEU A 551 22.97 18.25 -0.49
C LEU A 551 21.92 18.71 0.53
N PHE A 552 22.21 18.52 1.81
CA PHE A 552 21.35 18.84 2.95
C PHE A 552 22.12 19.63 4.02
N ALA A 553 22.46 20.87 3.68
CA ALA A 553 23.29 21.75 4.50
C ALA A 553 22.59 22.18 5.80
N GLY A 554 21.27 22.31 5.81
CA GLY A 554 20.48 22.59 7.01
C GLY A 554 20.43 21.40 7.96
N LEU A 555 20.27 20.19 7.43
CA LEU A 555 20.26 18.94 8.21
C LEU A 555 21.65 18.66 8.80
N ALA A 556 22.72 18.88 8.02
CA ALA A 556 24.11 18.73 8.47
C ALA A 556 24.48 19.63 9.66
N LYS A 557 23.78 20.74 9.87
CA LYS A 557 23.99 21.62 11.03
C LYS A 557 23.36 21.10 12.32
N ARG A 558 22.49 20.09 12.24
CA ARG A 558 21.86 19.50 13.42
C ARG A 558 22.83 18.60 14.16
N ARG A 559 22.51 18.32 15.42
CA ARG A 559 23.24 17.32 16.20
C ARG A 559 23.06 15.94 15.55
N HIS A 560 24.16 15.32 15.15
CA HIS A 560 24.18 13.97 14.62
C HIS A 560 25.56 13.35 14.80
N THR A 561 25.61 12.03 14.71
CA THR A 561 26.85 11.29 14.50
C THR A 561 27.00 10.99 13.02
N VAL A 562 28.23 11.14 12.51
CA VAL A 562 28.58 10.74 11.15
C VAL A 562 29.38 9.45 11.24
N THR A 563 28.86 8.40 10.64
CA THR A 563 29.62 7.19 10.36
C THR A 563 30.10 7.27 8.91
N LYS A 564 31.40 7.53 8.72
CA LYS A 564 32.07 7.37 7.43
C LYS A 564 32.60 5.94 7.37
N GLY A 565 32.28 5.18 6.33
CA GLY A 565 32.86 3.84 6.15
C GLY A 565 34.39 3.89 6.03
N HIS A 566 35.09 2.76 6.25
CA HIS A 566 36.56 2.68 6.14
C HIS A 566 37.12 2.85 4.72
N ALA A 567 36.25 3.01 3.72
CA ALA A 567 36.60 3.64 2.46
C ALA A 567 35.98 5.06 2.46
N PRO A 568 36.73 6.08 2.92
CA PRO A 568 36.27 7.46 2.86
C PRO A 568 35.77 7.79 1.46
N GLY A 569 34.48 8.10 1.34
CA GLY A 569 33.86 8.46 0.08
C GLY A 569 33.18 7.31 -0.69
N ILE A 570 32.77 6.23 -0.03
CA ILE A 570 31.97 5.16 -0.65
C ILE A 570 30.51 5.16 -0.13
N ALA A 571 30.30 5.39 1.16
CA ALA A 571 29.00 5.74 1.73
C ALA A 571 29.17 6.58 3.01
N GLU A 572 28.17 7.39 3.32
CA GLU A 572 28.11 8.23 4.51
C GLU A 572 26.76 8.05 5.20
N GLU A 573 26.75 7.76 6.50
CA GLU A 573 25.53 7.61 7.29
C GLU A 573 25.51 8.63 8.43
N TRP A 574 24.39 9.34 8.56
CA TRP A 574 24.11 10.29 9.62
C TRP A 574 23.02 9.72 10.52
N ARG A 575 23.24 9.78 11.84
CA ARG A 575 22.23 9.40 12.83
C ARG A 575 22.04 10.50 13.86
N ASP A 576 20.79 10.87 14.05
CA ASP A 576 20.36 11.66 15.20
C ASP A 576 20.52 10.84 16.50
N PRO A 577 21.08 11.41 17.58
CA PRO A 577 21.23 10.69 18.85
C PRO A 577 19.90 10.21 19.44
N ASP A 578 18.80 10.93 19.17
CA ASP A 578 17.46 10.59 19.64
C ASP A 578 16.72 9.66 18.65
N GLY A 579 17.38 9.25 17.56
CA GLY A 579 16.81 8.38 16.53
C GLY A 579 15.64 8.98 15.75
N ARG A 580 15.45 10.31 15.84
CA ARG A 580 14.35 11.01 15.16
C ARG A 580 14.62 11.16 13.68
N TRP A 581 15.88 11.29 13.26
CA TRP A 581 16.23 11.28 11.86
C TRP A 581 17.49 10.45 11.53
N SER A 582 17.53 9.96 10.30
CA SER A 582 18.73 9.31 9.75
C SER A 582 18.87 9.68 8.27
N ALA A 583 20.12 9.75 7.80
CA ALA A 583 20.42 9.91 6.39
C ALA A 583 21.50 8.92 5.96
N ALA A 584 21.42 8.37 4.76
CA ALA A 584 22.48 7.57 4.16
C ALA A 584 22.72 7.99 2.71
N PHE A 585 23.98 8.15 2.34
CA PHE A 585 24.41 8.58 1.01
C PHE A 585 25.32 7.51 0.41
N TYR A 586 24.91 6.90 -0.70
CA TYR A 586 25.61 5.80 -1.36
C TYR A 586 26.31 6.29 -2.63
N ARG A 587 27.59 5.98 -2.81
CA ARG A 587 28.33 6.29 -4.05
C ARG A 587 28.31 5.13 -5.03
N ASP A 588 28.35 5.42 -6.32
CA ASP A 588 28.27 4.41 -7.39
C ASP A 588 29.40 3.36 -7.28
N GLY A 589 30.59 3.76 -6.82
CA GLY A 589 31.72 2.86 -6.60
C GLY A 589 31.42 1.73 -5.60
N LEU A 590 30.54 1.95 -4.62
CA LEU A 590 30.05 0.90 -3.71
C LEU A 590 29.17 -0.10 -4.45
N LEU A 591 28.27 0.43 -5.27
CA LEU A 591 27.12 -0.28 -5.83
C LEU A 591 27.47 -1.06 -7.09
N LEU A 592 28.55 -0.66 -7.75
CA LEU A 592 29.02 -1.18 -9.03
C LEU A 592 30.38 -1.88 -8.93
N ALA A 593 30.88 -2.17 -7.72
CA ALA A 593 32.14 -2.87 -7.53
C ALA A 593 32.10 -4.26 -8.19
N THR A 594 32.98 -4.49 -9.17
CA THR A 594 33.08 -5.75 -9.93
C THR A 594 33.97 -6.79 -9.27
N SER A 595 34.83 -6.38 -8.33
CA SER A 595 35.67 -7.25 -7.51
C SER A 595 35.43 -7.00 -6.03
N ARG A 596 35.44 -8.09 -5.26
CA ARG A 596 35.19 -8.14 -3.82
C ARG A 596 36.46 -7.69 -3.06
N PRO A 597 36.38 -6.74 -2.11
CA PRO A 597 37.35 -6.68 -1.02
C PRO A 597 37.24 -7.97 -0.19
N GLU A 598 38.35 -8.68 0.01
CA GLU A 598 38.38 -9.95 0.73
C GLU A 598 37.65 -9.83 2.09
N GLY A 599 36.72 -10.74 2.36
CA GLY A 599 35.92 -10.71 3.60
C GLY A 599 34.55 -10.02 3.54
N VAL A 600 34.20 -9.26 2.48
CA VAL A 600 32.93 -8.50 2.43
C VAL A 600 31.78 -9.27 1.77
N LEU A 601 30.59 -9.27 2.39
CA LEU A 601 29.29 -9.72 1.87
C LEU A 601 28.24 -8.62 2.17
N PRO A 602 27.11 -8.48 1.42
CA PRO A 602 26.53 -9.41 0.45
C PRO A 602 26.98 -9.19 -1.00
N ALA A 603 26.89 -10.26 -1.80
CA ALA A 603 26.84 -10.16 -3.26
C ALA A 603 25.38 -9.92 -3.69
N PHE A 604 25.05 -8.67 -4.02
CA PHE A 604 23.95 -8.38 -4.94
C PHE A 604 24.45 -8.62 -6.37
N PRO A 605 23.59 -8.90 -7.37
CA PRO A 605 24.02 -9.61 -8.57
C PRO A 605 25.22 -8.93 -9.20
N LEU A 606 26.37 -9.61 -9.09
CA LEU A 606 27.53 -9.31 -9.91
C LEU A 606 26.99 -9.26 -11.34
N VAL A 607 27.32 -8.20 -12.06
CA VAL A 607 27.08 -8.16 -13.50
C VAL A 607 27.87 -9.33 -14.08
N THR A 608 27.23 -10.49 -14.23
CA THR A 608 27.84 -11.66 -14.84
C THR A 608 27.89 -11.40 -16.33
N ASP A 609 29.09 -11.07 -16.80
CA ASP A 609 29.62 -11.21 -18.14
C ASP A 609 28.67 -10.93 -19.33
N GLY A 610 28.95 -9.84 -20.05
CA GLY A 610 28.74 -9.78 -21.49
C GLY A 610 27.57 -8.94 -22.04
N GLY A 611 26.81 -8.23 -21.20
CA GLY A 611 25.81 -7.25 -21.67
C GLY A 611 26.26 -5.82 -21.41
N ASP A 612 26.88 -5.17 -22.39
CA ASP A 612 27.29 -3.74 -22.41
C ASP A 612 27.38 -3.05 -21.03
N SER A 613 28.35 -3.47 -20.23
CA SER A 613 28.72 -2.82 -18.96
C SER A 613 29.28 -1.40 -19.16
N GLY A 614 29.35 -0.92 -20.41
CA GLY A 614 29.60 0.48 -20.79
C GLY A 614 28.35 1.35 -20.93
N ASN A 615 27.13 0.79 -20.91
CA ASN A 615 25.92 1.59 -20.98
C ASN A 615 25.54 2.11 -19.58
N LEU A 616 25.68 3.42 -19.37
CA LEU A 616 25.28 4.12 -18.13
C LEU A 616 23.87 3.72 -17.64
N ALA A 617 22.96 3.40 -18.56
CA ALA A 617 21.59 3.02 -18.22
C ALA A 617 21.50 1.71 -17.42
N GLY A 618 22.36 0.72 -17.69
CA GLY A 618 22.37 -0.54 -16.96
C GLY A 618 22.89 -0.39 -15.53
N ARG A 619 23.95 0.41 -15.36
CA ARG A 619 24.54 0.75 -14.05
C ARG A 619 23.57 1.55 -13.18
N ALA A 620 22.89 2.53 -13.78
CA ALA A 620 21.89 3.36 -13.12
C ALA A 620 20.75 2.53 -12.50
N VAL A 621 20.23 1.54 -13.22
CA VAL A 621 19.11 0.70 -12.73
C VAL A 621 19.53 -0.12 -11.51
N LEU A 622 20.74 -0.67 -11.49
CA LEU A 622 21.23 -1.46 -10.35
C LEU A 622 21.44 -0.61 -9.10
N THR A 623 22.09 0.56 -9.24
CA THR A 623 22.26 1.54 -8.16
C THR A 623 20.90 1.96 -7.57
N HIS A 624 19.93 2.24 -8.43
CA HIS A 624 18.60 2.70 -8.05
C HIS A 624 17.85 1.63 -7.22
N LEU A 625 17.79 0.40 -7.73
CA LEU A 625 17.09 -0.72 -7.07
C LEU A 625 17.73 -1.11 -5.73
N PHE A 626 19.06 -1.12 -5.67
CA PHE A 626 19.79 -1.42 -4.44
C PHE A 626 19.47 -0.42 -3.34
N THR A 627 19.61 0.88 -3.66
CA THR A 627 19.36 1.97 -2.72
C THR A 627 17.95 1.86 -2.17
N THR A 628 16.99 1.55 -3.06
CA THR A 628 15.59 1.36 -2.69
C THR A 628 15.37 0.22 -1.70
N ALA A 629 15.91 -0.97 -1.99
CA ALA A 629 15.70 -2.15 -1.15
C ALA A 629 16.29 -1.97 0.26
N ILE A 630 17.50 -1.40 0.36
CA ILE A 630 18.14 -1.14 1.65
C ILE A 630 17.44 -0.02 2.41
N ALA A 631 17.09 1.05 1.72
CA ALA A 631 16.38 2.18 2.31
C ALA A 631 15.05 1.74 2.93
N PHE A 632 14.23 0.97 2.21
CA PHE A 632 12.98 0.45 2.75
C PHE A 632 13.20 -0.54 3.89
N GLY A 633 14.19 -1.43 3.78
CA GLY A 633 14.58 -2.32 4.89
C GLY A 633 14.90 -1.54 6.16
N HIS A 634 15.83 -0.59 6.06
CA HIS A 634 16.28 0.22 7.19
C HIS A 634 15.16 1.13 7.74
N ALA A 635 14.43 1.83 6.88
CA ALA A 635 13.32 2.68 7.29
C ALA A 635 12.21 1.89 7.99
N SER A 636 11.87 0.70 7.47
CA SER A 636 10.89 -0.19 8.10
C SER A 636 11.36 -0.65 9.48
N THR A 637 12.63 -1.05 9.62
CA THR A 637 13.22 -1.45 10.91
C THR A 637 13.28 -0.32 11.93
N LEU A 638 13.38 0.94 11.48
CA LEU A 638 13.42 2.12 12.35
C LEU A 638 12.06 2.79 12.59
N ARG A 639 10.99 2.32 11.93
CA ARG A 639 9.64 2.91 12.01
C ARG A 639 9.12 2.87 13.44
N ALA A 640 8.66 3.97 14.01
CA ALA A 640 8.19 4.00 15.40
C ALA A 640 7.32 2.78 15.77
N ASN A 641 7.67 2.14 16.89
CA ASN A 641 6.78 1.24 17.59
C ASN A 641 6.20 2.04 18.76
N ASP A 642 4.88 2.17 18.80
CA ASP A 642 4.19 2.61 20.01
C ASP A 642 4.06 1.44 20.99
#